data_AF-A0A5S4GT62-F1
#
_entry.id   AF-A0A5S4GT62-F1
#
_cell.length_a   1.000
_cell.length_b   1.000
_cell.length_c   1.000
_cell.angle_alpha   90.00
_cell.angle_beta   90.00
_cell.angle_gamma   90.00
#
_symmetry.space_group_name_H-M   'P 1'
#
loop_
_entity.id
_entity.type
_entity.pdbx_description
1 polymer ?
#
loop_
_entity_poly.entity_id
_entity_poly.type
_entity_poly.pdbx_seq_one_letter_code
_entity_poly.pdbx_strand_id
1 'polypeptide(L)'
;MAIMHLPHPSSVTPHAYLEALREVDWSAFVPARDLPPLRAALAGLEQVHGVTEAHWLATERLRELGALLRHPDGHPYDLVGHALSPCGRYLAVGSWCGDDYEHGGVLQIWELAGARCVNVLDGISGGVGWPDFARTIQWSADGRRIGLAFDTNGVGVWDPFGEEPEPIAAAYVTDGYSRPPAFALGPDGGRAYVVAGYPEDGRAQGYAVPLAEGEVDEDDARELPEPVPDQVRALLKGKLSLDRVFWSRDGRRLYGHTHGWACALDAVSGRVLWFVEAGSRVNAPAWSRDERYFAHQVRGRLLVGDALTGQTVATLPGHPGASELSWGAHGAVTRLAVVVPDGNDADARPHVTVHDDGRHRYDLDLALAEVNREDDDGTAWAWSPDGLHAAALTAHGEVEVWSLGDVPVRVGTVEATADAGGVVWGADGVVVIVGATTLRFFLAATGQVIGDFTFMRTPLEPRPLELDGDDAGEILRDAGETSADPTFALDDETWAVAFEQGSVIAPRGREEDLDGLLTWAVERRFSWPVRWGALDVLPDAATAAERVGPPLEEYLEAFRGHTEPVTTGTWPPPDTATMDDLFTFVIDAVEPLGQGWDHHVSEGLRHAARLRAYRGEPGGARALLGRIPDPAQRVRGLADVAMILAAAGRRDDAHPFFDGVESRAEAVIDEYNAAFVASSVAGAHAAMGDAARADAWFERARAAIEPETNPCEHRLAVAWALIECGREDEALALLRQSEENPSTFYSGPLLAYLIRTGRDHLARELIPMRAAHAEEWQAQGWFDGWEAVELFVAAGRPDLLSAWAQVYGSGYAYEEHLAQAGTNARLDPERARPDQMELAALADAHATLMKTPRTRREHPTGQLVVQAARCGHLGAALELIRSLPANDFNGRPGHAFRTLWIAATGFETEPW
;
A
#
# COMPACT_ATOMS: atom_id res chain seq x y z
N MET A 1 -5.75 -47.42 18.69
CA MET A 1 -5.89 -47.82 17.27
C MET A 1 -5.47 -46.64 16.38
N ALA A 2 -4.94 -46.86 15.17
CA ALA A 2 -4.61 -45.76 14.25
C ALA A 2 -5.84 -45.34 13.42
N ILE A 3 -5.92 -44.06 13.00
CA ILE A 3 -7.03 -43.51 12.19
C ILE A 3 -7.26 -44.33 10.91
N MET A 4 -6.20 -44.79 10.25
CA MET A 4 -6.28 -45.63 9.04
C MET A 4 -6.97 -46.99 9.24
N HIS A 5 -7.23 -47.40 10.48
CA HIS A 5 -7.94 -48.63 10.81
C HIS A 5 -9.41 -48.40 11.19
N LEU A 6 -9.89 -47.15 11.12
CA LEU A 6 -11.31 -46.87 11.29
C LEU A 6 -12.14 -47.55 10.20
N PRO A 7 -13.32 -48.09 10.54
CA PRO A 7 -14.21 -48.67 9.55
C PRO A 7 -14.69 -47.59 8.58
N HIS A 8 -14.99 -47.97 7.34
CA HIS A 8 -15.56 -47.04 6.38
C HIS A 8 -16.91 -46.52 6.92
N PRO A 9 -17.18 -45.21 6.94
CA PRO A 9 -18.36 -44.62 7.59
C PRO A 9 -19.69 -45.17 7.06
N SER A 10 -19.76 -45.46 5.76
CA SER A 10 -20.95 -46.08 5.13
C SER A 10 -21.14 -47.58 5.45
N SER A 11 -20.17 -48.23 6.09
CA SER A 11 -20.19 -49.67 6.41
C SER A 11 -20.60 -49.98 7.85
N VAL A 12 -20.74 -48.96 8.71
CA VAL A 12 -21.06 -49.08 10.13
C VAL A 12 -22.10 -48.05 10.55
N THR A 13 -22.78 -48.27 11.68
CA THR A 13 -23.69 -47.26 12.24
C THR A 13 -22.90 -46.10 12.86
N PRO A 14 -23.47 -44.89 13.00
CA PRO A 14 -22.82 -43.77 13.68
C PRO A 14 -22.29 -44.13 15.07
N HIS A 15 -23.05 -44.93 15.83
CA HIS A 15 -22.63 -45.40 17.14
C HIS A 15 -21.41 -46.32 17.07
N ALA A 16 -21.38 -47.28 16.13
CA ALA A 16 -20.22 -48.16 15.95
C ALA A 16 -18.98 -47.40 15.48
N TYR A 17 -19.15 -46.36 14.65
CA TYR A 17 -18.05 -45.48 14.24
C TYR A 17 -17.53 -44.66 15.43
N LEU A 18 -18.41 -44.11 16.27
CA LEU A 18 -18.04 -43.40 17.49
C LEU A 18 -17.24 -44.27 18.45
N GLU A 19 -17.69 -45.52 18.70
CA GLU A 19 -16.95 -46.46 19.55
C GLU A 19 -15.56 -46.75 18.97
N ALA A 20 -15.45 -46.94 17.65
CA ALA A 20 -14.15 -47.12 17.00
C ALA A 20 -13.26 -45.87 17.14
N LEU A 21 -13.83 -44.67 17.03
CA LEU A 21 -13.12 -43.40 17.18
C LEU A 21 -12.62 -43.19 18.62
N ARG A 22 -13.37 -43.64 19.63
CA ARG A 22 -12.96 -43.60 21.04
C ARG A 22 -11.73 -44.45 21.32
N GLU A 23 -11.52 -45.52 20.56
CA GLU A 23 -10.35 -46.42 20.66
C GLU A 23 -9.12 -45.91 19.90
N VAL A 24 -9.21 -44.76 19.22
CA VAL A 24 -8.08 -44.15 18.52
C VAL A 24 -7.07 -43.61 19.53
N ASP A 25 -5.78 -43.85 19.27
CA ASP A 25 -4.70 -43.27 20.06
C ASP A 25 -4.37 -41.86 19.53
N TRP A 26 -4.99 -40.85 20.12
CA TRP A 26 -4.80 -39.45 19.75
C TRP A 26 -3.41 -38.91 20.10
N SER A 27 -2.67 -39.56 21.00
CA SER A 27 -1.28 -39.16 21.31
C SER A 27 -0.30 -39.45 20.17
N ALA A 28 -0.68 -40.35 19.26
CA ALA A 28 0.07 -40.70 18.05
C ALA A 28 -0.50 -40.04 16.78
N PHE A 29 -1.46 -39.11 16.93
CA PHE A 29 -2.10 -38.39 15.83
C PHE A 29 -1.10 -37.44 15.16
N VAL A 30 -1.00 -37.54 13.84
CA VAL A 30 -0.17 -36.65 13.01
C VAL A 30 -1.10 -35.98 12.00
N PRO A 31 -1.40 -34.67 12.13
CA PRO A 31 -2.41 -34.01 11.30
C PRO A 31 -2.22 -34.22 9.79
N ALA A 32 -1.00 -34.06 9.29
CA ALA A 32 -0.71 -34.28 7.86
C ALA A 32 -0.98 -35.70 7.34
N ARG A 33 -0.92 -36.72 8.22
CA ARG A 33 -1.20 -38.12 7.88
C ARG A 33 -2.67 -38.48 8.10
N ASP A 34 -3.23 -38.02 9.22
CA ASP A 34 -4.46 -38.57 9.78
C ASP A 34 -5.69 -37.68 9.59
N LEU A 35 -5.51 -36.35 9.51
CA LEU A 35 -6.63 -35.42 9.43
C LEU A 35 -7.37 -35.51 8.08
N PRO A 36 -6.72 -35.51 6.91
CA PRO A 36 -7.44 -35.64 5.63
C PRO A 36 -8.34 -36.89 5.52
N PRO A 37 -7.87 -38.12 5.84
CA PRO A 37 -8.75 -39.29 5.78
C PRO A 37 -9.84 -39.26 6.87
N LEU A 38 -9.56 -38.72 8.06
CA LEU A 38 -10.58 -38.54 9.10
C LEU A 38 -11.68 -37.55 8.65
N ARG A 39 -11.29 -36.40 8.10
CA ARG A 39 -12.20 -35.38 7.56
C ARG A 39 -13.08 -35.96 6.45
N ALA A 40 -12.48 -36.70 5.51
CA ALA A 40 -13.24 -37.36 4.45
C ALA A 40 -14.24 -38.40 4.99
N ALA A 41 -13.84 -39.18 6.00
CA ALA A 41 -14.73 -40.17 6.62
C ALA A 41 -15.90 -39.52 7.37
N LEU A 42 -15.65 -38.45 8.13
CA LEU A 42 -16.70 -37.72 8.82
C LEU A 42 -17.63 -36.98 7.85
N ALA A 43 -17.11 -36.36 6.78
CA ALA A 43 -17.95 -35.77 5.73
C ALA A 43 -18.89 -36.82 5.10
N GLY A 44 -18.41 -38.05 4.88
CA GLY A 44 -19.25 -39.16 4.42
C GLY A 44 -20.30 -39.58 5.45
N LEU A 45 -20.01 -39.50 6.75
CA LEU A 45 -20.97 -39.77 7.82
C LEU A 45 -22.03 -38.65 7.89
N GLU A 46 -21.62 -37.39 7.79
CA GLU A 46 -22.48 -36.21 7.75
C GLU A 46 -23.49 -36.29 6.59
N GLN A 47 -23.04 -36.65 5.39
CA GLN A 47 -23.93 -36.79 4.22
C GLN A 47 -25.08 -37.78 4.43
N VAL A 48 -24.89 -38.81 5.26
CA VAL A 48 -25.88 -39.88 5.47
C VAL A 48 -26.70 -39.65 6.75
N HIS A 49 -26.09 -39.07 7.79
CA HIS A 49 -26.65 -39.04 9.14
C HIS A 49 -26.72 -37.65 9.77
N GLY A 50 -26.28 -36.60 9.07
CA GLY A 50 -26.03 -35.29 9.64
C GLY A 50 -24.86 -35.29 10.62
N VAL A 51 -24.67 -34.17 11.32
CA VAL A 51 -23.65 -34.07 12.37
C VAL A 51 -24.00 -35.01 13.53
N THR A 52 -23.00 -35.75 14.01
CA THR A 52 -23.13 -36.81 15.02
C THR A 52 -22.13 -36.60 16.15
N GLU A 53 -22.28 -37.34 17.27
CA GLU A 53 -21.33 -37.34 18.38
C GLU A 53 -19.87 -37.66 17.97
N ALA A 54 -19.66 -38.40 16.87
CA ALA A 54 -18.31 -38.66 16.37
C ALA A 54 -17.62 -37.38 15.86
N HIS A 55 -18.39 -36.45 15.29
CA HIS A 55 -17.90 -35.14 14.86
C HIS A 55 -17.50 -34.30 16.06
N TRP A 56 -18.37 -34.25 17.08
CA TRP A 56 -18.09 -33.50 18.31
C TRP A 56 -16.85 -34.03 19.03
N LEU A 57 -16.72 -35.36 19.17
CA LEU A 57 -15.54 -35.98 19.77
C LEU A 57 -14.26 -35.67 18.98
N ALA A 58 -14.29 -35.78 17.65
CA ALA A 58 -13.11 -35.46 16.84
C ALA A 58 -12.72 -33.98 17.00
N THR A 59 -13.69 -33.07 16.98
CA THR A 59 -13.43 -31.63 17.16
C THR A 59 -12.88 -31.32 18.55
N GLU A 60 -13.42 -31.93 19.60
CA GLU A 60 -12.89 -31.81 20.97
C GLU A 60 -11.43 -32.25 21.04
N ARG A 61 -11.08 -33.40 20.44
CA ARG A 61 -9.70 -33.91 20.40
C ARG A 61 -8.76 -33.02 19.59
N LEU A 62 -9.21 -32.45 18.47
CA LEU A 62 -8.39 -31.52 17.70
C LEU A 62 -8.15 -30.21 18.45
N ARG A 63 -9.15 -29.70 19.20
CA ARG A 63 -8.98 -28.54 20.08
C ARG A 63 -7.98 -28.81 21.21
N GLU A 64 -8.03 -30.00 21.82
CA GLU A 64 -7.01 -30.43 22.80
C GLU A 64 -5.59 -30.51 22.19
N LEU A 65 -5.48 -30.72 20.87
CA LEU A 65 -4.23 -30.71 20.11
C LEU A 65 -3.83 -29.32 19.60
N GLY A 66 -4.52 -28.25 20.01
CA GLY A 66 -4.19 -26.87 19.68
C GLY A 66 -4.82 -26.34 18.39
N ALA A 67 -5.98 -26.87 17.97
CA ALA A 67 -6.73 -26.27 16.88
C ALA A 67 -7.23 -24.86 17.26
N LEU A 68 -7.00 -23.88 16.39
CA LEU A 68 -7.34 -22.47 16.59
C LEU A 68 -8.54 -22.09 15.75
N LEU A 69 -9.48 -21.30 16.29
CA LEU A 69 -10.57 -20.74 15.50
C LEU A 69 -10.05 -19.60 14.62
N ARG A 70 -10.41 -19.60 13.32
CA ARG A 70 -9.98 -18.59 12.34
C ARG A 70 -11.16 -18.04 11.56
N HIS A 71 -11.16 -16.73 11.32
CA HIS A 71 -12.02 -16.04 10.36
C HIS A 71 -11.19 -15.64 9.12
N PRO A 72 -11.83 -15.37 7.97
CA PRO A 72 -11.14 -15.04 6.73
C PRO A 72 -10.81 -13.55 6.60
N ASP A 73 -11.52 -12.66 7.32
CA ASP A 73 -11.42 -11.22 7.16
C ASP A 73 -10.20 -10.66 7.91
N GLY A 74 -9.02 -10.84 7.34
CA GLY A 74 -7.76 -10.34 7.92
C GLY A 74 -7.05 -9.32 7.05
N HIS A 75 -7.56 -8.99 5.86
CA HIS A 75 -6.90 -8.06 4.95
C HIS A 75 -7.45 -6.63 5.11
N PRO A 76 -6.65 -5.69 5.64
CA PRO A 76 -7.05 -4.29 5.75
C PRO A 76 -7.06 -3.54 4.41
N TYR A 77 -6.42 -4.08 3.37
CA TYR A 77 -6.29 -3.48 2.03
C TYR A 77 -6.51 -4.49 0.91
N ASP A 78 -6.47 -4.01 -0.34
CA ASP A 78 -6.56 -4.86 -1.53
C ASP A 78 -5.48 -5.94 -1.51
N LEU A 79 -5.85 -7.12 -2.00
CA LEU A 79 -4.91 -8.16 -2.33
C LEU A 79 -4.05 -7.68 -3.50
N VAL A 80 -2.74 -7.63 -3.30
CA VAL A 80 -1.76 -7.16 -4.30
C VAL A 80 -0.86 -8.29 -4.81
N GLY A 81 -0.93 -9.46 -4.19
CA GLY A 81 -0.12 -10.61 -4.60
C GLY A 81 -0.78 -11.93 -4.21
N HIS A 82 -0.57 -12.95 -5.04
CA HIS A 82 -1.01 -14.30 -4.73
C HIS A 82 -0.10 -15.38 -5.33
N ALA A 83 0.00 -16.51 -4.65
CA ALA A 83 0.81 -17.62 -5.15
C ALA A 83 0.25 -18.99 -4.73
N LEU A 84 0.00 -19.85 -5.72
CA LEU A 84 -0.35 -21.25 -5.48
C LEU A 84 0.90 -22.05 -5.08
N SER A 85 0.81 -22.78 -3.98
CA SER A 85 1.87 -23.67 -3.51
C SER A 85 2.23 -24.76 -4.55
N PRO A 86 3.47 -25.29 -4.55
CA PRO A 86 3.89 -26.30 -5.53
C PRO A 86 3.04 -27.58 -5.50
N CYS A 87 2.46 -27.93 -4.36
CA CYS A 87 1.56 -29.08 -4.23
C CYS A 87 0.11 -28.79 -4.65
N GLY A 88 -0.23 -27.53 -4.93
CA GLY A 88 -1.57 -27.08 -5.31
C GLY A 88 -2.60 -27.05 -4.18
N ARG A 89 -2.25 -27.42 -2.95
CA ARG A 89 -3.21 -27.50 -1.82
C ARG A 89 -3.41 -26.19 -1.08
N TYR A 90 -2.46 -25.27 -1.21
CA TYR A 90 -2.47 -23.97 -0.53
C TYR A 90 -2.37 -22.82 -1.52
N LEU A 91 -3.13 -21.76 -1.27
CA LEU A 91 -3.00 -20.46 -1.90
C LEU A 91 -2.52 -19.47 -0.83
N ALA A 92 -1.44 -18.76 -1.12
CA ALA A 92 -1.04 -17.58 -0.37
C ALA A 92 -1.64 -16.34 -1.03
N VAL A 93 -2.16 -15.41 -0.23
CA VAL A 93 -2.58 -14.08 -0.67
C VAL A 93 -2.00 -13.04 0.28
N GLY A 94 -1.58 -11.90 -0.27
CA GLY A 94 -0.95 -10.83 0.49
C GLY A 94 -1.57 -9.47 0.20
N SER A 95 -1.67 -8.63 1.23
CA SER A 95 -2.06 -7.23 1.10
C SER A 95 -0.90 -6.30 1.43
N TRP A 96 -0.88 -5.15 0.76
CA TRP A 96 -0.05 -4.02 1.12
C TRP A 96 -0.54 -3.37 2.44
N CYS A 97 0.24 -2.45 3.02
CA CYS A 97 -0.06 -1.75 4.28
C CYS A 97 -0.87 -0.45 4.12
N GLY A 98 -1.06 0.03 2.88
CA GLY A 98 -1.78 1.27 2.61
C GLY A 98 -1.22 2.49 3.34
N ASP A 99 -2.12 3.34 3.85
CA ASP A 99 -1.76 4.60 4.52
C ASP A 99 -1.19 4.35 5.94
N ASP A 100 -1.53 3.22 6.57
CA ASP A 100 -1.07 2.85 7.92
C ASP A 100 0.13 1.90 7.87
N TYR A 101 1.32 2.48 7.67
CA TYR A 101 2.56 1.71 7.56
C TYR A 101 2.93 0.98 8.86
N GLU A 102 2.51 1.51 10.01
CA GLU A 102 2.77 0.93 11.34
C GLU A 102 1.93 -0.32 11.59
N HIS A 103 0.68 -0.34 11.11
CA HIS A 103 -0.15 -1.55 11.12
C HIS A 103 0.44 -2.66 10.23
N GLY A 104 1.17 -2.29 9.18
CA GLY A 104 1.74 -3.24 8.23
C GLY A 104 0.69 -3.89 7.34
N GLY A 105 1.08 -4.96 6.64
CA GLY A 105 0.18 -5.74 5.81
C GLY A 105 0.10 -7.19 6.25
N VAL A 106 -0.66 -7.98 5.51
CA VAL A 106 -1.09 -9.30 5.95
C VAL A 106 -0.80 -10.36 4.90
N LEU A 107 -0.27 -11.50 5.35
CA LEU A 107 -0.20 -12.73 4.57
C LEU A 107 -1.25 -13.73 5.08
N GLN A 108 -2.12 -14.21 4.20
CA GLN A 108 -3.02 -15.32 4.52
C GLN A 108 -2.70 -16.56 3.72
N ILE A 109 -2.82 -17.72 4.38
CA ILE A 109 -2.70 -19.03 3.75
C ILE A 109 -4.05 -19.74 3.77
N TRP A 110 -4.51 -20.14 2.59
CA TRP A 110 -5.80 -20.78 2.37
C TRP A 110 -5.62 -22.24 1.99
N GLU A 111 -6.31 -23.16 2.67
CA GLU A 111 -6.39 -24.56 2.24
C GLU A 111 -7.52 -24.72 1.22
N LEU A 112 -7.18 -25.14 0.00
CA LEU A 112 -8.14 -25.25 -1.09
C LEU A 112 -9.20 -26.33 -0.85
N ALA A 113 -8.80 -27.47 -0.27
CA ALA A 113 -9.71 -28.60 -0.07
C ALA A 113 -10.91 -28.27 0.85
N GLY A 114 -10.73 -27.33 1.79
CA GLY A 114 -11.82 -26.84 2.64
C GLY A 114 -12.29 -25.43 2.30
N ALA A 115 -11.64 -24.73 1.36
CA ALA A 115 -11.89 -23.33 1.04
C ALA A 115 -11.93 -22.44 2.30
N ARG A 116 -10.90 -22.54 3.15
CA ARG A 116 -10.81 -21.78 4.41
C ARG A 116 -9.41 -21.23 4.63
N CYS A 117 -9.36 -20.06 5.25
CA CYS A 117 -8.13 -19.46 5.76
C CYS A 117 -7.63 -20.31 6.94
N VAL A 118 -6.43 -20.87 6.80
CA VAL A 118 -5.81 -21.73 7.83
C VAL A 118 -4.69 -21.03 8.57
N ASN A 119 -4.13 -19.95 8.02
CA ASN A 119 -3.18 -19.10 8.72
C ASN A 119 -3.30 -17.63 8.33
N VAL A 120 -2.99 -16.75 9.27
CA VAL A 120 -2.87 -15.31 9.10
C VAL A 120 -1.58 -14.87 9.78
N LEU A 121 -0.70 -14.19 9.04
CA LEU A 121 0.44 -13.46 9.58
C LEU A 121 0.13 -11.97 9.38
N ASP A 122 -0.29 -11.32 10.46
CA ASP A 122 -0.74 -9.94 10.51
C ASP A 122 0.35 -9.05 11.14
N GLY A 123 0.52 -7.82 10.65
CA GLY A 123 1.59 -6.92 11.11
C GLY A 123 2.92 -7.05 10.37
N ILE A 124 2.94 -7.54 9.12
CA ILE A 124 4.17 -7.58 8.31
C ILE A 124 4.54 -6.15 7.93
N SER A 125 5.65 -5.64 8.48
CA SER A 125 6.11 -4.26 8.29
C SER A 125 6.16 -3.85 6.81
N GLY A 126 5.56 -2.69 6.50
CA GLY A 126 5.38 -2.14 5.15
C GLY A 126 4.62 -3.02 4.14
N GLY A 127 4.00 -4.09 4.62
CA GLY A 127 3.08 -4.94 3.87
C GLY A 127 3.71 -6.01 3.00
N VAL A 128 2.84 -6.84 2.42
CA VAL A 128 3.21 -7.96 1.55
C VAL A 128 2.98 -7.55 0.10
N GLY A 129 4.08 -7.38 -0.64
CA GLY A 129 4.05 -6.90 -2.01
C GLY A 129 3.75 -5.40 -2.12
N TRP A 130 3.37 -4.98 -3.32
CA TRP A 130 3.03 -3.59 -3.65
C TRP A 130 2.03 -3.60 -4.81
N PRO A 131 1.06 -2.67 -4.87
CA PRO A 131 0.16 -2.55 -6.02
C PRO A 131 0.94 -2.47 -7.34
N ASP A 132 0.44 -3.12 -8.38
CA ASP A 132 1.08 -3.13 -9.71
C ASP A 132 2.46 -3.82 -9.77
N PHE A 133 2.76 -4.74 -8.84
CA PHE A 133 3.93 -5.62 -8.92
C PHE A 133 3.54 -7.09 -8.82
N ALA A 134 3.83 -7.84 -9.88
CA ALA A 134 3.69 -9.29 -9.90
C ALA A 134 4.85 -10.01 -9.20
N ARG A 135 4.61 -11.28 -8.82
CA ARG A 135 5.59 -12.24 -8.26
C ARG A 135 6.24 -11.78 -6.96
N THR A 136 5.52 -10.96 -6.21
CA THR A 136 5.91 -10.49 -4.88
C THR A 136 5.83 -11.60 -3.83
N ILE A 137 5.10 -12.68 -4.11
CA ILE A 137 5.00 -13.87 -3.25
C ILE A 137 5.54 -15.09 -4.00
N GLN A 138 6.50 -15.82 -3.41
CA GLN A 138 7.11 -17.01 -4.02
C GLN A 138 7.26 -18.16 -3.04
N TRP A 139 6.72 -19.32 -3.39
CA TRP A 139 6.96 -20.54 -2.62
C TRP A 139 8.30 -21.18 -2.98
N SER A 140 9.02 -21.64 -1.96
CA SER A 140 10.11 -22.62 -2.13
C SER A 140 9.58 -23.89 -2.81
N ALA A 141 10.46 -24.64 -3.49
CA ALA A 141 10.05 -25.79 -4.30
C ALA A 141 9.47 -26.95 -3.46
N ASP A 142 9.87 -27.06 -2.19
CA ASP A 142 9.32 -28.04 -1.24
C ASP A 142 8.06 -27.54 -0.49
N GLY A 143 7.70 -26.27 -0.67
CA GLY A 143 6.54 -25.62 -0.06
C GLY A 143 6.67 -25.36 1.44
N ARG A 144 7.89 -25.40 2.01
CA ARG A 144 8.11 -25.16 3.45
C ARG A 144 8.43 -23.72 3.82
N ARG A 145 8.82 -22.92 2.83
CA ARG A 145 9.14 -21.51 2.97
C ARG A 145 8.40 -20.70 1.93
N ILE A 146 8.05 -19.48 2.29
CA ILE A 146 7.49 -18.48 1.39
C ILE A 146 8.36 -17.22 1.44
N GLY A 147 8.78 -16.74 0.29
CA GLY A 147 9.55 -15.52 0.12
C GLY A 147 8.62 -14.39 -0.28
N LEU A 148 8.77 -13.23 0.33
CA LEU A 148 7.96 -12.04 0.09
C LEU A 148 8.87 -10.87 -0.29
N ALA A 149 8.45 -10.07 -1.27
CA ALA A 149 8.84 -8.67 -1.32
C ALA A 149 8.00 -7.92 -0.27
N PHE A 150 8.63 -7.21 0.64
CA PHE A 150 7.97 -6.57 1.78
C PHE A 150 8.70 -5.30 2.18
N ASP A 151 8.13 -4.52 3.11
CA ASP A 151 8.76 -3.32 3.65
C ASP A 151 9.27 -2.34 2.58
N THR A 152 8.42 -2.10 1.56
CA THR A 152 8.71 -1.32 0.35
C THR A 152 9.79 -1.90 -0.56
N ASN A 153 10.95 -2.33 -0.04
CA ASN A 153 12.13 -2.67 -0.83
C ASN A 153 12.95 -3.87 -0.28
N GLY A 154 12.45 -4.52 0.77
CA GLY A 154 13.03 -5.72 1.36
C GLY A 154 12.59 -7.00 0.66
N VAL A 155 13.41 -8.05 0.78
CA VAL A 155 13.03 -9.43 0.41
C VAL A 155 13.26 -10.32 1.61
N GLY A 156 12.19 -10.95 2.11
CA GLY A 156 12.23 -11.80 3.30
C GLY A 156 11.70 -13.20 3.07
N VAL A 157 11.88 -14.08 4.05
CA VAL A 157 11.38 -15.45 4.05
C VAL A 157 10.66 -15.79 5.36
N TRP A 158 9.49 -16.43 5.24
CA TRP A 158 8.65 -16.87 6.36
C TRP A 158 8.40 -18.38 6.33
N ASP A 159 8.00 -18.92 7.49
CA ASP A 159 7.24 -20.18 7.54
C ASP A 159 5.76 -19.84 7.30
N PRO A 160 5.15 -20.26 6.17
CA PRO A 160 3.74 -19.96 5.88
C PRO A 160 2.78 -20.53 6.93
N PHE A 161 3.23 -21.47 7.75
CA PHE A 161 2.43 -22.09 8.81
C PHE A 161 2.96 -21.77 10.22
N GLY A 162 3.85 -20.77 10.33
CA GLY A 162 4.37 -20.24 11.58
C GLY A 162 3.38 -19.30 12.28
N GLU A 163 3.81 -18.74 13.41
CA GLU A 163 3.02 -17.83 14.25
C GLU A 163 3.47 -16.37 14.12
N GLU A 164 4.76 -16.14 13.85
CA GLU A 164 5.38 -14.82 13.88
C GLU A 164 5.20 -14.08 12.54
N PRO A 165 4.82 -12.78 12.57
CA PRO A 165 4.81 -11.92 11.39
C PRO A 165 6.21 -11.44 10.99
N GLU A 166 7.22 -11.55 11.85
CA GLU A 166 8.60 -11.23 11.48
C GLU A 166 9.21 -12.28 10.54
N PRO A 167 10.04 -11.85 9.59
CA PRO A 167 10.74 -12.79 8.72
C PRO A 167 11.73 -13.65 9.50
N ILE A 168 11.89 -14.90 9.07
CA ILE A 168 13.00 -15.77 9.50
C ILE A 168 14.33 -15.10 9.10
N ALA A 169 14.37 -14.53 7.89
CA ALA A 169 15.49 -13.76 7.38
C ALA A 169 15.02 -12.71 6.37
N ALA A 170 15.71 -11.57 6.31
CA ALA A 170 15.41 -10.47 5.40
C ALA A 170 16.67 -9.94 4.73
N ALA A 171 16.51 -9.36 3.53
CA ALA A 171 17.59 -8.71 2.80
C ALA A 171 17.18 -7.31 2.34
N TYR A 172 17.99 -6.31 2.71
CA TYR A 172 17.82 -4.89 2.38
C TYR A 172 18.99 -4.41 1.50
N VAL A 173 19.05 -4.93 0.27
CA VAL A 173 20.19 -4.75 -0.65
C VAL A 173 19.89 -3.78 -1.79
N THR A 174 18.83 -3.00 -1.68
CA THR A 174 18.30 -2.12 -2.73
C THR A 174 18.78 -0.68 -2.65
N ASP A 175 19.50 -0.30 -1.58
CA ASP A 175 19.90 1.09 -1.32
C ASP A 175 18.69 2.05 -1.30
N GLY A 176 17.65 1.68 -0.56
CA GLY A 176 16.50 2.56 -0.31
C GLY A 176 15.56 2.75 -1.50
N TYR A 177 15.41 1.74 -2.38
CA TYR A 177 14.41 1.83 -3.46
C TYR A 177 13.03 2.17 -2.89
N SER A 178 12.27 2.99 -3.62
CA SER A 178 10.90 3.36 -3.24
C SER A 178 9.83 2.36 -3.76
N ARG A 179 10.24 1.14 -4.09
CA ARG A 179 9.40 0.08 -4.68
C ARG A 179 10.06 -1.30 -4.57
N PRO A 180 9.30 -2.40 -4.60
CA PRO A 180 9.85 -3.73 -4.38
C PRO A 180 10.79 -4.16 -5.51
N PRO A 181 11.91 -4.83 -5.18
CA PRO A 181 12.80 -5.39 -6.20
C PRO A 181 12.19 -6.66 -6.82
N ALA A 182 12.50 -6.90 -8.09
CA ALA A 182 12.30 -8.25 -8.64
C ALA A 182 13.23 -9.22 -7.91
N PHE A 183 12.72 -10.39 -7.51
CA PHE A 183 13.52 -11.41 -6.86
C PHE A 183 13.16 -12.82 -7.34
N ALA A 184 14.06 -13.76 -7.06
CA ALA A 184 13.80 -15.19 -7.21
C ALA A 184 14.19 -15.92 -5.93
N LEU A 185 13.24 -16.61 -5.31
CA LEU A 185 13.52 -17.47 -4.17
C LEU A 185 14.21 -18.76 -4.63
N GLY A 186 15.27 -19.15 -3.94
CA GLY A 186 15.96 -20.42 -4.14
C GLY A 186 15.04 -21.62 -3.86
N PRO A 187 15.28 -22.78 -4.48
CA PRO A 187 14.38 -23.93 -4.39
C PRO A 187 14.23 -24.50 -2.96
N ASP A 188 15.23 -24.31 -2.09
CA ASP A 188 15.19 -24.70 -0.68
C ASP A 188 14.66 -23.59 0.25
N GLY A 189 14.40 -22.40 -0.29
CA GLY A 189 13.97 -21.23 0.47
C GLY A 189 15.04 -20.59 1.35
N GLY A 190 16.30 -21.04 1.29
CA GLY A 190 17.39 -20.53 2.14
C GLY A 190 18.23 -19.43 1.52
N ARG A 191 17.90 -19.00 0.29
CA ARG A 191 18.58 -17.95 -0.47
C ARG A 191 17.61 -17.27 -1.42
N ALA A 192 17.90 -16.04 -1.81
CA ALA A 192 17.23 -15.40 -2.93
C ALA A 192 18.24 -14.69 -3.84
N TYR A 193 17.80 -14.41 -5.06
CA TYR A 193 18.49 -13.48 -5.95
C TYR A 193 17.63 -12.24 -6.03
N VAL A 194 18.19 -11.08 -5.70
CA VAL A 194 17.49 -9.80 -5.63
C VAL A 194 18.07 -8.87 -6.68
N VAL A 195 17.23 -8.35 -7.57
CA VAL A 195 17.64 -7.44 -8.64
C VAL A 195 17.77 -6.05 -8.08
N ALA A 196 19.01 -5.68 -7.75
CA ALA A 196 19.37 -4.44 -7.06
C ALA A 196 20.81 -4.03 -7.37
N GLY A 197 21.22 -2.86 -6.87
CA GLY A 197 22.57 -2.32 -7.05
C GLY A 197 22.83 -1.80 -8.45
N TYR A 198 23.99 -1.17 -8.65
CA TYR A 198 24.35 -0.53 -9.92
C TYR A 198 25.76 -0.92 -10.37
N PRO A 199 26.02 -2.18 -10.76
CA PRO A 199 27.38 -2.62 -11.08
C PRO A 199 28.01 -1.75 -12.17
N GLU A 200 29.16 -1.14 -11.87
CA GLU A 200 29.90 -0.24 -12.77
C GLU A 200 30.83 -1.00 -13.72
N ASP A 201 31.13 -2.27 -13.43
CA ASP A 201 32.11 -3.09 -14.16
C ASP A 201 31.49 -4.01 -15.23
N GLY A 202 30.20 -3.82 -15.51
CA GLY A 202 29.49 -4.52 -16.58
C GLY A 202 29.09 -5.95 -16.26
N ARG A 203 28.89 -6.29 -14.98
CA ARG A 203 28.20 -7.50 -14.49
C ARG A 203 26.69 -7.42 -14.64
N ALA A 204 26.01 -8.55 -14.42
CA ALA A 204 24.55 -8.57 -14.28
C ALA A 204 24.14 -7.86 -12.98
N GLN A 205 23.06 -7.09 -13.03
CA GLN A 205 22.54 -6.35 -11.88
C GLN A 205 21.91 -7.32 -10.87
N GLY A 206 22.25 -7.19 -9.59
CA GLY A 206 21.64 -7.95 -8.50
C GLY A 206 22.61 -8.79 -7.67
N TYR A 207 22.08 -9.25 -6.54
CA TYR A 207 22.82 -9.95 -5.50
C TYR A 207 22.23 -11.33 -5.23
N ALA A 208 23.09 -12.31 -4.99
CA ALA A 208 22.69 -13.57 -4.36
C ALA A 208 22.82 -13.42 -2.83
N VAL A 209 21.68 -13.48 -2.13
CA VAL A 209 21.58 -13.25 -0.69
C VAL A 209 21.25 -14.55 0.05
N PRO A 210 21.95 -14.87 1.16
CA PRO A 210 21.52 -15.93 2.06
C PRO A 210 20.28 -15.48 2.84
N LEU A 211 19.28 -16.35 2.97
CA LEU A 211 18.05 -16.09 3.72
C LEU A 211 17.79 -17.26 4.68
N ALA A 212 18.77 -17.53 5.54
CA ALA A 212 18.69 -18.62 6.52
C ALA A 212 18.21 -18.13 7.89
N GLU A 213 18.76 -17.00 8.36
CA GLU A 213 18.40 -16.34 9.61
C GLU A 213 18.94 -14.89 9.59
N GLY A 214 18.20 -13.95 10.19
CA GLY A 214 18.63 -12.57 10.41
C GLY A 214 18.56 -11.68 9.17
N GLU A 215 19.12 -10.47 9.29
CA GLU A 215 19.13 -9.45 8.26
C GLU A 215 20.43 -9.46 7.45
N VAL A 216 20.32 -9.17 6.15
CA VAL A 216 21.43 -9.08 5.21
C VAL A 216 21.38 -7.74 4.50
N ASP A 217 22.39 -6.92 4.75
CA ASP A 217 22.58 -5.64 4.06
C ASP A 217 23.46 -5.80 2.83
N GLU A 218 23.61 -4.71 2.05
CA GLU A 218 24.41 -4.70 0.83
C GLU A 218 25.87 -5.13 1.05
N ASP A 219 26.46 -4.81 2.21
CA ASP A 219 27.84 -5.19 2.58
C ASP A 219 28.05 -6.71 2.70
N ASP A 220 26.99 -7.45 3.08
CA ASP A 220 26.99 -8.90 3.22
C ASP A 220 26.47 -9.63 1.98
N ALA A 221 25.86 -8.87 1.07
CA ALA A 221 25.35 -9.35 -0.20
C ALA A 221 26.48 -9.68 -1.18
N ARG A 222 26.25 -10.65 -2.06
CA ARG A 222 27.25 -11.06 -3.06
C ARG A 222 26.75 -10.80 -4.46
N GLU A 223 27.42 -9.90 -5.15
CA GLU A 223 27.26 -9.74 -6.59
C GLU A 223 27.63 -11.04 -7.32
N LEU A 224 27.03 -11.20 -8.50
CA LEU A 224 27.42 -12.24 -9.44
C LEU A 224 28.76 -11.87 -10.11
N PRO A 225 29.85 -12.64 -9.91
CA PRO A 225 31.22 -12.17 -10.15
C PRO A 225 31.66 -12.08 -11.62
N GLU A 226 31.03 -12.80 -12.55
CA GLU A 226 31.44 -12.80 -13.95
C GLU A 226 30.84 -11.61 -14.73
N PRO A 227 31.65 -10.86 -15.49
CA PRO A 227 31.15 -9.78 -16.32
C PRO A 227 30.28 -10.29 -17.47
N VAL A 228 29.28 -9.50 -17.86
CA VAL A 228 28.44 -9.78 -19.03
C VAL A 228 29.31 -9.75 -20.29
N PRO A 229 29.22 -10.73 -21.20
CA PRO A 229 29.99 -10.74 -22.44
C PRO A 229 29.78 -9.47 -23.28
N ASP A 230 30.85 -8.96 -23.92
CA ASP A 230 30.79 -7.76 -24.77
C ASP A 230 29.71 -7.83 -25.85
N GLN A 231 29.48 -9.01 -26.44
CA GLN A 231 28.44 -9.17 -27.45
C GLN A 231 27.05 -8.95 -26.89
N VAL A 232 26.79 -9.35 -25.64
CA VAL A 232 25.51 -9.14 -24.96
C VAL A 232 25.39 -7.67 -24.55
N ARG A 233 26.44 -7.07 -23.99
CA ARG A 233 26.46 -5.64 -23.64
C ARG A 233 26.19 -4.74 -24.84
N ALA A 234 26.71 -5.09 -26.02
CA ALA A 234 26.47 -4.34 -27.25
C ALA A 234 25.00 -4.40 -27.74
N LEU A 235 24.23 -5.41 -27.30
CA LEU A 235 22.81 -5.54 -27.62
C LEU A 235 21.90 -4.82 -26.60
N LEU A 236 22.38 -4.64 -25.38
CA LEU A 236 21.66 -3.95 -24.31
C LEU A 236 21.77 -2.44 -24.48
N LYS A 237 20.66 -1.72 -24.23
CA LYS A 237 20.66 -0.25 -24.06
C LYS A 237 20.93 0.13 -22.61
N GLY A 238 21.77 -0.64 -21.89
CA GLY A 238 21.95 -0.50 -20.45
C GLY A 238 22.63 -1.72 -19.82
N LYS A 239 22.38 -1.91 -18.52
CA LYS A 239 22.87 -3.04 -17.72
C LYS A 239 22.01 -4.29 -17.96
N LEU A 240 22.55 -5.48 -17.70
CA LEU A 240 21.77 -6.71 -17.71
C LEU A 240 20.97 -6.80 -16.40
N SER A 241 19.73 -6.31 -16.43
CA SER A 241 18.78 -6.35 -15.32
C SER A 241 17.63 -7.28 -15.67
N LEU A 242 17.41 -8.31 -14.86
CA LEU A 242 16.37 -9.31 -15.13
C LEU A 242 15.02 -8.85 -14.55
N ASP A 243 14.04 -8.70 -15.42
CA ASP A 243 12.63 -8.70 -15.05
C ASP A 243 12.14 -10.14 -14.87
N ARG A 244 11.20 -10.36 -13.94
CA ARG A 244 10.56 -11.65 -13.63
C ARG A 244 11.55 -12.81 -13.50
N VAL A 245 12.37 -12.76 -12.46
CA VAL A 245 13.43 -13.73 -12.27
C VAL A 245 12.87 -15.04 -11.71
N PHE A 246 13.40 -16.17 -12.21
CA PHE A 246 13.09 -17.50 -11.73
C PHE A 246 14.38 -18.22 -11.34
N TRP A 247 14.39 -18.87 -10.18
CA TRP A 247 15.45 -19.79 -9.82
C TRP A 247 15.08 -21.18 -10.31
N SER A 248 15.97 -21.81 -11.08
CA SER A 248 15.77 -23.19 -11.51
C SER A 248 15.66 -24.15 -10.31
N ARG A 249 14.83 -25.18 -10.41
CA ARG A 249 14.65 -26.22 -9.38
C ARG A 249 15.93 -26.93 -8.97
N ASP A 250 16.89 -27.07 -9.88
CA ASP A 250 18.20 -27.67 -9.58
C ASP A 250 19.15 -26.72 -8.82
N GLY A 251 18.74 -25.47 -8.61
CA GLY A 251 19.47 -24.43 -7.92
C GLY A 251 20.59 -23.76 -8.74
N ARG A 252 20.77 -24.11 -10.02
CA ARG A 252 21.97 -23.72 -10.78
C ARG A 252 21.81 -22.55 -11.73
N ARG A 253 20.58 -22.15 -12.05
CA ARG A 253 20.31 -21.13 -13.07
C ARG A 253 19.30 -20.09 -12.59
N LEU A 254 19.50 -18.87 -13.05
CA LEU A 254 18.52 -17.79 -12.99
C LEU A 254 17.98 -17.57 -14.39
N TYR A 255 16.67 -17.69 -14.58
CA TYR A 255 15.99 -17.35 -15.82
C TYR A 255 15.32 -15.99 -15.67
N GLY A 256 15.22 -15.23 -16.75
CA GLY A 256 14.48 -13.98 -16.77
C GLY A 256 14.52 -13.34 -18.15
N HIS A 257 14.02 -12.11 -18.23
CA HIS A 257 14.07 -11.33 -19.46
C HIS A 257 14.49 -9.89 -19.19
N THR A 258 14.96 -9.20 -20.22
CA THR A 258 15.41 -7.81 -20.14
C THR A 258 15.26 -7.15 -21.50
N HIS A 259 14.65 -5.96 -21.58
CA HIS A 259 14.58 -5.14 -22.81
C HIS A 259 14.35 -5.90 -24.13
N GLY A 260 13.44 -6.88 -24.13
CA GLY A 260 13.11 -7.69 -25.29
C GLY A 260 13.98 -8.92 -25.56
N TRP A 261 14.78 -9.33 -24.59
CA TRP A 261 15.65 -10.50 -24.61
C TRP A 261 15.30 -11.44 -23.46
N ALA A 262 15.37 -12.74 -23.69
CA ALA A 262 15.33 -13.76 -22.65
C ALA A 262 16.74 -14.30 -22.41
N CYS A 263 17.06 -14.66 -21.17
CA CYS A 263 18.36 -15.25 -20.86
C CYS A 263 18.34 -16.20 -19.67
N ALA A 264 19.42 -17.00 -19.59
CA ALA A 264 19.76 -17.74 -18.39
C ALA A 264 21.17 -17.36 -17.92
N LEU A 265 21.30 -17.17 -16.61
CA LEU A 265 22.58 -16.96 -15.93
C LEU A 265 22.88 -18.19 -15.07
N ASP A 266 24.17 -18.50 -14.91
CA ASP A 266 24.61 -19.39 -13.84
C ASP A 266 24.41 -18.69 -12.49
N ALA A 267 23.66 -19.31 -11.58
CA ALA A 267 23.20 -18.67 -10.35
C ALA A 267 24.32 -18.37 -9.34
N VAL A 268 25.53 -18.92 -9.54
CA VAL A 268 26.68 -18.69 -8.64
C VAL A 268 27.66 -17.70 -9.26
N SER A 269 27.97 -17.87 -10.54
CA SER A 269 28.98 -17.07 -11.22
C SER A 269 28.42 -15.84 -11.93
N GLY A 270 27.14 -15.80 -12.27
CA GLY A 270 26.56 -14.79 -13.16
C GLY A 270 26.85 -14.99 -14.62
N ARG A 271 27.55 -16.06 -14.98
CA ARG A 271 27.90 -16.36 -16.36
C ARG A 271 26.64 -16.44 -17.21
N VAL A 272 26.57 -15.66 -18.27
CA VAL A 272 25.51 -15.77 -19.27
C VAL A 272 25.62 -17.13 -19.97
N LEU A 273 24.65 -18.02 -19.71
CA LEU A 273 24.59 -19.36 -20.30
C LEU A 273 24.03 -19.30 -21.72
N TRP A 274 22.97 -18.49 -21.92
CA TRP A 274 22.40 -18.17 -23.22
C TRP A 274 21.63 -16.85 -23.14
N PHE A 275 21.50 -16.18 -24.30
CA PHE A 275 20.86 -14.87 -24.45
C PHE A 275 20.20 -14.80 -25.83
N VAL A 276 18.87 -14.64 -25.88
CA VAL A 276 18.09 -14.76 -27.13
C VAL A 276 17.04 -13.66 -27.24
N GLU A 277 16.74 -13.21 -28.46
CA GLU A 277 15.70 -12.21 -28.73
C GLU A 277 14.33 -12.81 -28.40
N ALA A 278 13.53 -12.12 -27.61
CA ALA A 278 12.26 -12.61 -27.08
C ALA A 278 11.04 -11.71 -27.36
N GLY A 279 11.22 -10.52 -27.94
CA GLY A 279 10.10 -9.64 -28.34
C GLY A 279 10.01 -8.34 -27.55
N SER A 280 8.81 -7.80 -27.33
CA SER A 280 8.57 -6.63 -26.46
C SER A 280 8.30 -7.05 -25.02
N ARG A 281 8.33 -6.08 -24.08
CA ARG A 281 8.03 -6.32 -22.65
C ARG A 281 6.62 -6.87 -22.40
N VAL A 282 5.64 -6.39 -23.19
CA VAL A 282 4.22 -6.82 -23.17
C VAL A 282 4.03 -8.33 -23.40
N ASN A 283 4.97 -8.98 -24.09
CA ASN A 283 4.92 -10.41 -24.39
C ASN A 283 6.04 -11.16 -23.68
N ALA A 284 6.07 -11.07 -22.34
CA ALA A 284 7.09 -11.70 -21.53
C ALA A 284 7.20 -13.21 -21.85
N PRO A 285 8.43 -13.75 -21.96
CA PRO A 285 8.63 -15.18 -22.13
C PRO A 285 8.05 -15.96 -20.95
N ALA A 286 7.53 -17.15 -21.24
CA ALA A 286 7.00 -18.06 -20.21
C ALA A 286 7.79 -19.37 -20.21
N TRP A 287 8.14 -19.88 -19.02
CA TRP A 287 8.86 -21.14 -18.83
C TRP A 287 7.91 -22.27 -18.47
N SER A 288 8.16 -23.46 -19.01
CA SER A 288 7.41 -24.65 -18.65
C SER A 288 7.70 -25.05 -17.20
N ARG A 289 6.69 -25.62 -16.53
CA ARG A 289 6.79 -26.01 -15.11
C ARG A 289 7.89 -27.06 -14.83
N ASP A 290 8.28 -27.82 -15.83
CA ASP A 290 9.37 -28.81 -15.76
C ASP A 290 10.73 -28.23 -16.20
N GLU A 291 10.79 -26.94 -16.52
CA GLU A 291 11.98 -26.19 -16.95
C GLU A 291 12.67 -26.79 -18.18
N ARG A 292 11.96 -27.58 -18.99
CA ARG A 292 12.49 -28.09 -20.26
C ARG A 292 12.41 -27.04 -21.36
N TYR A 293 11.37 -26.23 -21.37
CA TYR A 293 11.07 -25.30 -22.45
C TYR A 293 10.76 -23.91 -21.95
N PHE A 294 10.93 -22.94 -22.84
CA PHE A 294 10.35 -21.60 -22.71
C PHE A 294 9.71 -21.20 -24.04
N ALA A 295 8.70 -20.35 -23.98
CA ALA A 295 8.02 -19.82 -25.16
C ALA A 295 8.07 -18.30 -25.16
N HIS A 296 8.18 -17.71 -26.35
CA HIS A 296 8.09 -16.27 -26.54
C HIS A 296 7.56 -15.93 -27.94
N GLN A 297 7.10 -14.70 -28.11
CA GLN A 297 6.65 -14.18 -29.40
C GLN A 297 7.60 -13.12 -29.93
N VAL A 298 8.17 -13.39 -31.11
CA VAL A 298 9.14 -12.49 -31.73
C VAL A 298 8.92 -12.41 -33.23
N ARG A 299 8.86 -11.19 -33.77
CA ARG A 299 8.71 -10.91 -35.22
C ARG A 299 7.55 -11.70 -35.86
N GLY A 300 6.39 -11.73 -35.19
CA GLY A 300 5.18 -12.40 -35.67
C GLY A 300 5.23 -13.93 -35.67
N ARG A 301 6.11 -14.53 -34.87
CA ARG A 301 6.22 -15.98 -34.68
C ARG A 301 6.21 -16.34 -33.21
N LEU A 302 5.59 -17.47 -32.89
CA LEU A 302 5.72 -18.12 -31.59
C LEU A 302 6.91 -19.10 -31.66
N LEU A 303 7.91 -18.89 -30.82
CA LEU A 303 9.06 -19.78 -30.74
C LEU A 303 9.03 -20.54 -29.42
N VAL A 304 9.33 -21.83 -29.48
CA VAL A 304 9.59 -22.65 -28.30
C VAL A 304 11.07 -22.97 -28.29
N GLY A 305 11.75 -22.59 -27.21
CA GLY A 305 13.17 -22.87 -26.99
C GLY A 305 13.39 -23.88 -25.88
N ASP A 306 14.51 -24.58 -25.93
CA ASP A 306 15.02 -25.40 -24.85
C ASP A 306 15.58 -24.48 -23.75
N ALA A 307 15.03 -24.58 -22.53
CA ALA A 307 15.38 -23.66 -21.44
C ALA A 307 16.81 -23.85 -20.92
N LEU A 308 17.44 -25.00 -21.18
CA LEU A 308 18.82 -25.27 -20.80
C LEU A 308 19.82 -24.57 -21.73
N THR A 309 19.52 -24.53 -23.02
CA THR A 309 20.47 -24.12 -24.07
C THR A 309 20.09 -22.83 -24.79
N GLY A 310 18.84 -22.36 -24.64
CA GLY A 310 18.29 -21.24 -25.39
C GLY A 310 17.98 -21.56 -26.85
N GLN A 311 18.23 -22.79 -27.32
CA GLN A 311 18.05 -23.14 -28.73
C GLN A 311 16.57 -23.31 -29.06
N THR A 312 16.13 -22.73 -30.18
CA THR A 312 14.78 -22.93 -30.70
C THR A 312 14.56 -24.41 -31.07
N VAL A 313 13.58 -25.05 -30.43
CA VAL A 313 13.16 -26.43 -30.71
C VAL A 313 11.93 -26.49 -31.62
N ALA A 314 11.08 -25.46 -31.59
CA ALA A 314 9.93 -25.34 -32.49
C ALA A 314 9.71 -23.89 -32.92
N THR A 315 9.19 -23.73 -34.14
CA THR A 315 8.77 -22.44 -34.70
C THR A 315 7.33 -22.59 -35.18
N LEU A 316 6.45 -21.78 -34.62
CA LEU A 316 5.01 -21.83 -34.83
C LEU A 316 4.53 -20.49 -35.40
N PRO A 317 3.34 -20.46 -36.03
CA PRO A 317 2.67 -19.20 -36.37
C PRO A 317 2.53 -18.33 -35.11
N GLY A 318 2.79 -17.02 -35.23
CA GLY A 318 2.55 -16.08 -34.13
C GLY A 318 1.08 -15.74 -33.99
N HIS A 319 0.70 -15.23 -32.82
CA HIS A 319 -0.66 -14.83 -32.49
C HIS A 319 -0.67 -13.33 -32.20
N PRO A 320 -1.04 -12.47 -33.17
CA PRO A 320 -1.18 -11.04 -32.94
C PRO A 320 -2.16 -10.79 -31.78
N GLY A 321 -1.79 -9.90 -30.86
CA GLY A 321 -2.59 -9.59 -29.68
C GLY A 321 -2.55 -10.63 -28.57
N ALA A 322 -1.75 -11.70 -28.66
CA ALA A 322 -1.64 -12.65 -27.56
C ALA A 322 -0.85 -12.04 -26.39
N SER A 323 -1.48 -11.95 -25.23
CA SER A 323 -0.93 -11.36 -23.99
C SER A 323 -0.51 -12.40 -22.95
N GLU A 324 -0.93 -13.66 -23.11
CA GLU A 324 -0.65 -14.71 -22.14
C GLU A 324 -0.14 -16.01 -22.80
N LEU A 325 0.94 -16.55 -22.23
CA LEU A 325 1.52 -17.86 -22.51
C LEU A 325 1.45 -18.72 -21.23
N SER A 326 0.60 -19.74 -21.21
CA SER A 326 0.32 -20.55 -20.02
C SER A 326 0.71 -22.00 -20.21
N TRP A 327 1.66 -22.49 -19.41
CA TRP A 327 2.19 -23.85 -19.49
C TRP A 327 1.44 -24.82 -18.56
N GLY A 328 1.05 -25.97 -19.11
CA GLY A 328 0.52 -27.13 -18.40
C GLY A 328 1.29 -28.41 -18.76
N ALA A 329 0.88 -29.54 -18.21
CA ALA A 329 1.45 -30.84 -18.56
C ALA A 329 0.41 -31.95 -18.45
N HIS A 330 0.42 -32.86 -19.42
CA HIS A 330 -0.36 -34.09 -19.38
C HIS A 330 0.56 -35.31 -19.42
N GLY A 331 0.86 -35.88 -18.26
CA GLY A 331 1.90 -36.90 -18.12
C GLY A 331 3.27 -36.35 -18.53
N ALA A 332 3.86 -36.89 -19.61
CA ALA A 332 5.14 -36.42 -20.15
C ALA A 332 5.01 -35.32 -21.21
N VAL A 333 3.79 -35.07 -21.71
CA VAL A 333 3.48 -34.09 -22.75
C VAL A 333 3.42 -32.71 -22.12
N THR A 334 4.22 -31.78 -22.63
CA THR A 334 4.16 -30.38 -22.21
C THR A 334 3.09 -29.66 -23.04
N ARG A 335 2.18 -28.94 -22.39
CA ARG A 335 1.10 -28.19 -23.03
C ARG A 335 1.34 -26.70 -22.93
N LEU A 336 1.16 -25.97 -24.01
CA LEU A 336 1.19 -24.50 -24.04
C LEU A 336 -0.15 -23.98 -24.52
N ALA A 337 -0.83 -23.16 -23.72
CA ALA A 337 -1.92 -22.31 -24.16
C ALA A 337 -1.36 -20.93 -24.53
N VAL A 338 -1.81 -20.42 -25.68
CA VAL A 338 -1.55 -19.07 -26.17
C VAL A 338 -2.88 -18.34 -26.19
N VAL A 339 -3.00 -17.32 -25.35
CA VAL A 339 -4.24 -16.59 -25.11
C VAL A 339 -4.19 -15.27 -25.87
N VAL A 340 -5.16 -15.07 -26.76
CA VAL A 340 -5.51 -13.78 -27.36
C VAL A 340 -6.81 -13.32 -26.68
N PRO A 341 -6.76 -12.34 -25.76
CA PRO A 341 -7.94 -11.89 -25.02
C PRO A 341 -8.87 -11.04 -25.90
N ASP A 342 -10.08 -10.80 -25.40
CA ASP A 342 -10.97 -9.79 -25.97
C ASP A 342 -10.38 -8.39 -25.79
N GLY A 343 -10.59 -7.49 -26.75
CA GLY A 343 -10.06 -6.12 -26.67
C GLY A 343 -8.56 -5.95 -26.90
N ASN A 344 -7.84 -7.02 -27.28
CA ASN A 344 -6.38 -6.97 -27.52
C ASN A 344 -5.93 -5.84 -28.48
N ASP A 345 -4.70 -5.38 -28.29
CA ASP A 345 -4.06 -4.27 -29.01
C ASP A 345 -3.97 -4.43 -30.54
N ALA A 346 -4.09 -5.66 -31.04
CA ALA A 346 -4.00 -6.00 -32.45
C ALA A 346 -5.38 -6.08 -33.15
N ASP A 347 -6.48 -5.81 -32.44
CA ASP A 347 -7.86 -6.03 -32.89
C ASP A 347 -8.08 -7.46 -33.44
N ALA A 348 -7.30 -8.42 -32.98
CA ALA A 348 -7.37 -9.80 -33.41
C ALA A 348 -8.60 -10.47 -32.79
N ARG A 349 -9.15 -11.48 -33.49
CA ARG A 349 -10.26 -12.27 -32.95
C ARG A 349 -9.79 -12.99 -31.68
N PRO A 350 -10.51 -12.89 -30.54
CA PRO A 350 -10.10 -13.54 -29.31
C PRO A 350 -10.20 -15.07 -29.44
N HIS A 351 -9.19 -15.77 -28.93
CA HIS A 351 -9.11 -17.23 -28.96
C HIS A 351 -8.02 -17.76 -28.03
N VAL A 352 -8.06 -19.07 -27.76
CA VAL A 352 -6.97 -19.81 -27.11
C VAL A 352 -6.45 -20.89 -28.04
N THR A 353 -5.16 -20.86 -28.35
CA THR A 353 -4.50 -21.93 -29.12
C THR A 353 -3.72 -22.83 -28.18
N VAL A 354 -3.92 -24.14 -28.27
CA VAL A 354 -3.20 -25.12 -27.45
C VAL A 354 -2.21 -25.89 -28.32
N HIS A 355 -0.98 -26.02 -27.82
CA HIS A 355 0.08 -26.84 -28.42
C HIS A 355 0.55 -27.93 -27.45
N ASP A 356 0.70 -29.16 -27.97
CA ASP A 356 1.30 -30.30 -27.28
C ASP A 356 2.72 -30.52 -27.84
N ASP A 357 3.75 -30.47 -26.99
CA ASP A 357 5.17 -30.64 -27.36
C ASP A 357 5.58 -29.81 -28.59
N GLY A 358 5.12 -28.54 -28.64
CA GLY A 358 5.41 -27.62 -29.73
C GLY A 358 4.66 -27.93 -31.04
N ARG A 359 3.58 -28.72 -30.99
CA ARG A 359 2.69 -28.98 -32.13
C ARG A 359 1.28 -28.51 -31.81
N HIS A 360 0.64 -27.84 -32.77
CA HIS A 360 -0.76 -27.44 -32.66
C HIS A 360 -1.68 -28.62 -32.31
N ARG A 361 -2.62 -28.37 -31.40
CA ARG A 361 -3.58 -29.36 -30.91
C ARG A 361 -5.03 -28.87 -30.98
N TYR A 362 -5.34 -27.67 -30.47
CA TYR A 362 -6.69 -27.09 -30.49
C TYR A 362 -6.66 -25.60 -30.80
N ASP A 363 -7.73 -25.10 -31.40
CA ASP A 363 -8.10 -23.68 -31.40
C ASP A 363 -9.47 -23.57 -30.70
N LEU A 364 -9.53 -22.78 -29.63
CA LEU A 364 -10.73 -22.54 -28.85
C LEU A 364 -11.19 -21.11 -29.09
N ASP A 365 -12.43 -20.96 -29.54
CA ASP A 365 -13.06 -19.68 -29.81
C ASP A 365 -13.64 -19.11 -28.52
N LEU A 366 -12.80 -18.42 -27.75
CA LEU A 366 -13.08 -17.95 -26.39
C LEU A 366 -12.70 -16.47 -26.26
N ALA A 367 -13.67 -15.66 -25.82
CA ALA A 367 -13.45 -14.28 -25.41
C ALA A 367 -12.99 -14.25 -23.95
N LEU A 368 -11.68 -14.37 -23.73
CA LEU A 368 -11.09 -14.28 -22.39
C LEU A 368 -10.95 -12.82 -21.95
N ALA A 369 -11.05 -12.60 -20.64
CA ALA A 369 -10.79 -11.29 -20.04
C ALA A 369 -9.31 -10.89 -20.28
N GLU A 370 -9.08 -9.61 -20.50
CA GLU A 370 -7.74 -9.05 -20.49
C GLU A 370 -7.30 -8.87 -19.03
N VAL A 371 -6.23 -9.57 -18.64
CA VAL A 371 -5.63 -9.47 -17.31
C VAL A 371 -4.28 -8.78 -17.45
N ASN A 372 -4.03 -7.70 -16.69
CA ASN A 372 -2.75 -7.00 -16.73
C ASN A 372 -1.66 -7.84 -16.06
N ARG A 373 -1.03 -8.72 -16.85
CA ARG A 373 0.01 -9.59 -16.35
C ARG A 373 1.31 -8.90 -16.09
N GLU A 374 1.59 -7.66 -16.53
CA GLU A 374 2.89 -7.02 -16.24
C GLU A 374 3.03 -6.73 -14.75
N ASP A 375 1.90 -6.35 -14.16
CA ASP A 375 1.80 -5.71 -12.85
C ASP A 375 1.00 -6.57 -11.84
N ASP A 376 0.37 -7.67 -12.29
CA ASP A 376 -0.39 -8.61 -11.46
C ASP A 376 0.04 -10.08 -11.71
N ASP A 377 -0.15 -10.93 -10.69
CA ASP A 377 0.00 -12.38 -10.74
C ASP A 377 -1.19 -13.09 -11.44
N GLY A 378 -2.27 -12.37 -11.72
CA GLY A 378 -3.49 -12.87 -12.36
C GLY A 378 -3.27 -13.57 -13.70
N THR A 379 -4.11 -14.56 -13.99
CA THR A 379 -4.17 -15.25 -15.31
C THR A 379 -5.60 -15.48 -15.74
N ALA A 380 -5.87 -15.42 -17.05
CA ALA A 380 -7.18 -15.75 -17.59
C ALA A 380 -7.33 -17.26 -17.88
N TRP A 381 -6.22 -18.01 -17.90
CA TRP A 381 -6.19 -19.44 -18.24
C TRP A 381 -5.38 -20.27 -17.24
N ALA A 382 -6.08 -21.13 -16.49
CA ALA A 382 -5.48 -22.02 -15.51
C ALA A 382 -5.66 -23.50 -15.86
N TRP A 383 -4.55 -24.26 -15.91
CA TRP A 383 -4.56 -25.70 -16.17
C TRP A 383 -4.87 -26.52 -14.92
N SER A 384 -5.68 -27.57 -15.05
CA SER A 384 -5.75 -28.60 -14.01
C SER A 384 -4.38 -29.26 -13.80
N PRO A 385 -4.06 -29.76 -12.59
CA PRO A 385 -2.76 -30.38 -12.32
C PRO A 385 -2.38 -31.55 -13.24
N ASP A 386 -3.37 -32.25 -13.81
CA ASP A 386 -3.20 -33.35 -14.75
C ASP A 386 -3.19 -32.92 -16.24
N GLY A 387 -3.41 -31.63 -16.52
CA GLY A 387 -3.47 -31.03 -17.85
C GLY A 387 -4.65 -31.47 -18.72
N LEU A 388 -5.62 -32.18 -18.13
CA LEU A 388 -6.81 -32.69 -18.83
C LEU A 388 -7.94 -31.67 -18.86
N HIS A 389 -7.91 -30.65 -18.01
CA HIS A 389 -8.92 -29.60 -17.94
C HIS A 389 -8.26 -28.22 -17.86
N ALA A 390 -9.06 -27.18 -18.11
CA ALA A 390 -8.66 -25.80 -17.89
C ALA A 390 -9.85 -24.95 -17.44
N ALA A 391 -9.56 -23.94 -16.61
CA ALA A 391 -10.48 -22.89 -16.23
C ALA A 391 -10.14 -21.62 -17.02
N ALA A 392 -11.17 -20.99 -17.56
CA ALA A 392 -11.05 -19.88 -18.50
C ALA A 392 -11.90 -18.70 -18.02
N LEU A 393 -11.26 -17.62 -17.56
CA LEU A 393 -11.93 -16.37 -17.17
C LEU A 393 -12.32 -15.59 -18.42
N THR A 394 -13.62 -15.44 -18.63
CA THR A 394 -14.19 -14.80 -19.83
C THR A 394 -14.37 -13.30 -19.64
N ALA A 395 -14.36 -12.54 -20.73
CA ALA A 395 -14.62 -11.10 -20.74
C ALA A 395 -16.06 -10.74 -20.30
N HIS A 396 -16.93 -11.74 -20.14
CA HIS A 396 -18.32 -11.56 -19.70
C HIS A 396 -18.53 -11.84 -18.21
N GLY A 397 -17.46 -12.00 -17.43
CA GLY A 397 -17.55 -12.23 -15.98
C GLY A 397 -17.97 -13.65 -15.62
N GLU A 398 -17.59 -14.64 -16.42
CA GLU A 398 -17.78 -16.06 -16.10
C GLU A 398 -16.45 -16.81 -16.14
N VAL A 399 -16.32 -17.88 -15.36
CA VAL A 399 -15.24 -18.86 -15.45
C VAL A 399 -15.78 -20.14 -16.06
N GLU A 400 -15.38 -20.43 -17.30
CA GLU A 400 -15.72 -21.67 -17.97
C GLU A 400 -14.73 -22.78 -17.64
N VAL A 401 -15.25 -23.99 -17.37
CA VAL A 401 -14.43 -25.19 -17.18
C VAL A 401 -14.47 -26.03 -18.44
N TRP A 402 -13.30 -26.34 -18.98
CA TRP A 402 -13.12 -27.10 -20.22
C TRP A 402 -12.45 -28.44 -19.97
N SER A 403 -12.97 -29.50 -20.58
CA SER A 403 -12.27 -30.78 -20.71
C SER A 403 -11.52 -30.81 -22.05
N LEU A 404 -10.24 -31.15 -22.00
CA LEU A 404 -9.27 -31.03 -23.11
C LEU A 404 -8.78 -32.40 -23.59
N GLY A 405 -9.73 -33.33 -23.75
CA GLY A 405 -9.55 -34.64 -24.40
C GLY A 405 -9.46 -34.53 -25.92
N ASP A 406 -9.85 -35.56 -26.68
CA ASP A 406 -9.72 -35.54 -28.16
C ASP A 406 -10.43 -34.38 -28.84
N VAL A 407 -11.58 -34.00 -28.29
CA VAL A 407 -12.32 -32.80 -28.67
C VAL A 407 -12.53 -31.98 -27.40
N PRO A 408 -12.13 -30.70 -27.39
CA PRO A 408 -12.43 -29.82 -26.27
C PRO A 408 -13.92 -29.63 -26.07
N VAL A 409 -14.38 -29.75 -24.83
CA VAL A 409 -15.79 -29.55 -24.47
C VAL A 409 -15.89 -28.74 -23.19
N ARG A 410 -16.73 -27.70 -23.19
CA ARG A 410 -17.11 -26.98 -21.98
C ARG A 410 -17.98 -27.88 -21.10
N VAL A 411 -17.51 -28.15 -19.89
CA VAL A 411 -18.17 -29.05 -18.92
C VAL A 411 -18.86 -28.30 -17.78
N GLY A 412 -18.54 -27.02 -17.59
CA GLY A 412 -19.19 -26.18 -16.57
C GLY A 412 -18.94 -24.69 -16.80
N THR A 413 -19.70 -23.86 -16.09
CA THR A 413 -19.49 -22.41 -15.96
C THR A 413 -19.87 -21.99 -14.54
N VAL A 414 -19.17 -20.98 -14.01
CA VAL A 414 -19.44 -20.34 -12.72
C VAL A 414 -19.32 -18.83 -12.90
N GLU A 415 -20.21 -18.07 -12.30
CA GLU A 415 -20.14 -16.60 -12.32
C GLU A 415 -18.89 -16.11 -11.56
N ALA A 416 -18.12 -15.22 -12.19
CA ALA A 416 -16.97 -14.58 -11.56
C ALA A 416 -17.42 -13.43 -10.65
N THR A 417 -16.56 -13.04 -9.72
CA THR A 417 -16.76 -11.82 -8.95
C THR A 417 -16.51 -10.59 -9.84
N ALA A 418 -17.13 -9.45 -9.50
CA ALA A 418 -17.06 -8.25 -10.33
C ALA A 418 -15.62 -7.70 -10.47
N ASP A 419 -14.76 -7.98 -9.49
CA ASP A 419 -13.36 -7.57 -9.41
C ASP A 419 -12.38 -8.71 -9.74
N ALA A 420 -12.84 -9.79 -10.40
CA ALA A 420 -12.00 -10.93 -10.74
C ALA A 420 -10.79 -10.50 -11.59
N GLY A 421 -9.60 -10.58 -11.00
CA GLY A 421 -8.31 -10.31 -11.64
C GLY A 421 -7.62 -11.55 -12.19
N GLY A 422 -8.02 -12.75 -11.75
CA GLY A 422 -7.45 -13.98 -12.30
C GLY A 422 -8.08 -15.26 -11.76
N VAL A 423 -7.63 -16.38 -12.33
CA VAL A 423 -8.02 -17.72 -11.90
C VAL A 423 -6.81 -18.59 -11.62
N VAL A 424 -6.91 -19.46 -10.61
CA VAL A 424 -5.93 -20.51 -10.33
C VAL A 424 -6.62 -21.85 -10.15
N TRP A 425 -5.96 -22.92 -10.60
CA TRP A 425 -6.47 -24.29 -10.46
C TRP A 425 -5.54 -25.09 -9.54
N GLY A 426 -6.06 -25.45 -8.38
CA GLY A 426 -5.33 -26.19 -7.35
C GLY A 426 -5.53 -27.71 -7.36
N ALA A 427 -5.12 -28.32 -6.26
CA ALA A 427 -5.34 -29.74 -6.00
C ALA A 427 -6.85 -30.05 -5.83
N ASP A 428 -7.18 -31.34 -5.89
CA ASP A 428 -8.53 -31.86 -5.60
C ASP A 428 -9.66 -31.28 -6.47
N GLY A 429 -9.31 -30.67 -7.61
CA GLY A 429 -10.27 -30.10 -8.56
C GLY A 429 -10.88 -28.77 -8.09
N VAL A 430 -10.23 -28.07 -7.16
CA VAL A 430 -10.67 -26.75 -6.69
C VAL A 430 -10.08 -25.66 -7.58
N VAL A 431 -10.95 -24.79 -8.09
CA VAL A 431 -10.59 -23.57 -8.80
C VAL A 431 -10.87 -22.39 -7.88
N VAL A 432 -9.96 -21.41 -7.88
CA VAL A 432 -10.11 -20.17 -7.13
C VAL A 432 -10.14 -19.01 -8.12
N ILE A 433 -11.15 -18.16 -7.99
CA ILE A 433 -11.23 -16.85 -8.64
C ILE A 433 -10.66 -15.85 -7.64
N VAL A 434 -9.64 -15.11 -8.06
CA VAL A 434 -8.93 -14.14 -7.24
C VAL A 434 -9.26 -12.75 -7.77
N GLY A 435 -9.81 -11.90 -6.92
CA GLY A 435 -9.99 -10.47 -7.15
C GLY A 435 -9.18 -9.64 -6.15
N ALA A 436 -9.18 -8.33 -6.32
CA ALA A 436 -8.52 -7.41 -5.39
C ALA A 436 -9.16 -7.45 -3.99
N THR A 437 -10.45 -7.75 -3.91
CA THR A 437 -11.25 -7.75 -2.68
C THR A 437 -12.00 -9.05 -2.45
N THR A 438 -11.87 -10.03 -3.35
CA THR A 438 -12.65 -11.26 -3.30
C THR A 438 -11.82 -12.51 -3.52
N LEU A 439 -12.23 -13.59 -2.86
CA LEU A 439 -11.80 -14.95 -3.17
C LEU A 439 -13.02 -15.86 -3.30
N ARG A 440 -13.18 -16.51 -4.45
CA ARG A 440 -14.25 -17.50 -4.67
C ARG A 440 -13.69 -18.86 -5.03
N PHE A 441 -14.04 -19.87 -4.26
CA PHE A 441 -13.62 -21.25 -4.42
C PHE A 441 -14.77 -22.10 -4.97
N PHE A 442 -14.52 -22.88 -6.01
CA PHE A 442 -15.51 -23.82 -6.52
C PHE A 442 -14.90 -25.15 -6.98
N LEU A 443 -15.71 -26.20 -6.94
CA LEU A 443 -15.34 -27.52 -7.45
C LEU A 443 -15.54 -27.57 -8.96
N ALA A 444 -14.46 -27.74 -9.73
CA ALA A 444 -14.50 -27.74 -11.19
C ALA A 444 -15.43 -28.82 -11.78
N ALA A 445 -15.56 -29.96 -11.09
CA ALA A 445 -16.39 -31.08 -11.56
C ALA A 445 -17.89 -30.81 -11.48
N THR A 446 -18.33 -29.91 -10.60
CA THR A 446 -19.75 -29.66 -10.32
C THR A 446 -20.19 -28.22 -10.50
N GLY A 447 -19.23 -27.27 -10.51
CA GLY A 447 -19.50 -25.83 -10.44
C GLY A 447 -19.97 -25.37 -9.06
N GLN A 448 -19.95 -26.24 -8.05
CA GLN A 448 -20.39 -25.88 -6.70
C GLN A 448 -19.40 -24.90 -6.06
N VAL A 449 -19.89 -23.71 -5.71
CA VAL A 449 -19.16 -22.76 -4.85
C VAL A 449 -19.09 -23.33 -3.43
N ILE A 450 -17.87 -23.45 -2.91
CA ILE A 450 -17.57 -24.02 -1.58
C ILE A 450 -17.00 -22.97 -0.61
N GLY A 451 -16.69 -21.77 -1.11
CA GLY A 451 -16.32 -20.60 -0.33
C GLY A 451 -16.42 -19.34 -1.20
N ASP A 452 -16.94 -18.26 -0.63
CA ASP A 452 -17.13 -16.96 -1.29
C ASP A 452 -16.85 -15.87 -0.26
N PHE A 453 -15.73 -15.19 -0.42
CA PHE A 453 -15.19 -14.28 0.58
C PHE A 453 -15.00 -12.90 -0.02
N THR A 454 -15.39 -11.88 0.74
CA THR A 454 -15.18 -10.47 0.40
C THR A 454 -14.50 -9.81 1.58
N PHE A 455 -13.37 -9.16 1.32
CA PHE A 455 -12.58 -8.46 2.34
C PHE A 455 -12.97 -6.99 2.42
N MET A 456 -12.51 -6.34 3.50
CA MET A 456 -12.69 -4.90 3.73
C MET A 456 -14.16 -4.46 3.80
N ARG A 457 -15.05 -5.35 4.22
CA ARG A 457 -16.39 -4.94 4.60
C ARG A 457 -16.30 -4.07 5.85
N THR A 458 -17.13 -3.04 5.92
CA THR A 458 -17.17 -2.15 7.08
C THR A 458 -18.61 -1.82 7.40
N PRO A 459 -19.29 -2.70 8.15
CA PRO A 459 -20.60 -2.41 8.71
C PRO A 459 -20.67 -1.02 9.35
N LEU A 460 -21.82 -0.37 9.21
CA LEU A 460 -22.06 0.97 9.76
C LEU A 460 -22.21 0.99 11.29
N GLU A 461 -22.56 -0.14 11.89
CA GLU A 461 -22.64 -0.27 13.34
C GLU A 461 -21.22 -0.18 13.97
N PRO A 462 -21.10 0.34 15.21
CA PRO A 462 -19.84 0.30 15.94
C PRO A 462 -19.29 -1.12 16.07
N ARG A 463 -17.98 -1.27 16.16
CA ARG A 463 -17.37 -2.59 16.33
C ARG A 463 -17.73 -3.15 17.72
N PRO A 464 -17.96 -4.47 17.86
CA PRO A 464 -18.45 -5.06 19.12
C PRO A 464 -17.47 -4.92 20.29
N LEU A 465 -16.19 -4.72 20.00
CA LEU A 465 -15.11 -4.52 20.96
C LEU A 465 -14.64 -3.08 21.05
N GLU A 466 -15.41 -2.12 20.53
CA GLU A 466 -15.11 -0.69 20.63
C GLU A 466 -15.81 -0.08 21.85
N LEU A 467 -15.06 0.56 22.73
CA LEU A 467 -15.58 1.26 23.91
C LEU A 467 -14.79 2.55 24.14
N ASP A 468 -15.49 3.68 24.29
CA ASP A 468 -14.92 5.00 24.53
C ASP A 468 -13.84 5.44 23.51
N GLY A 469 -13.89 4.88 22.28
CA GLY A 469 -12.95 5.16 21.19
C GLY A 469 -11.74 4.21 21.12
N ASP A 470 -11.61 3.29 22.08
CA ASP A 470 -10.59 2.24 22.08
C ASP A 470 -11.21 0.91 21.59
N ASP A 471 -10.53 0.21 20.68
CA ASP A 471 -10.97 -1.09 20.17
C ASP A 471 -10.13 -2.22 20.81
N ALA A 472 -10.76 -3.00 21.68
CA ALA A 472 -10.08 -4.09 22.38
C ALA A 472 -9.63 -5.22 21.43
N GLY A 473 -10.24 -5.37 20.25
CA GLY A 473 -9.80 -6.31 19.22
C GLY A 473 -8.46 -5.90 18.60
N GLU A 474 -8.32 -4.62 18.25
CA GLU A 474 -7.05 -4.05 17.74
C GLU A 474 -5.95 -4.15 18.81
N ILE A 475 -6.27 -3.84 20.08
CA ILE A 475 -5.32 -3.92 21.20
C ILE A 475 -4.87 -5.37 21.45
N LEU A 476 -5.78 -6.35 21.38
CA LEU A 476 -5.45 -7.77 21.52
C LEU A 476 -4.45 -8.24 20.46
N ARG A 477 -4.65 -7.80 19.21
CA ARG A 477 -3.73 -8.05 18.10
C ARG A 477 -2.37 -7.40 18.37
N ASP A 478 -2.33 -6.11 18.72
CA ASP A 478 -1.07 -5.39 18.97
C ASP A 478 -0.28 -5.96 20.15
N ALA A 479 -0.96 -6.52 21.15
CA ALA A 479 -0.34 -7.18 22.28
C ALA A 479 0.18 -8.60 21.96
N GLY A 480 -0.12 -9.14 20.77
CA GLY A 480 0.22 -10.51 20.37
C GLY A 480 -0.59 -11.59 21.09
N GLU A 481 -1.74 -11.24 21.69
CA GLU A 481 -2.63 -12.19 22.37
C GLU A 481 -3.49 -12.99 21.37
N THR A 482 -3.68 -12.44 20.17
CA THR A 482 -4.31 -13.10 19.02
C THR A 482 -3.43 -12.87 17.78
N SER A 483 -3.45 -13.81 16.83
CA SER A 483 -2.63 -13.71 15.61
C SER A 483 -3.15 -12.71 14.57
N ALA A 484 -4.35 -12.17 14.79
CA ALA A 484 -5.03 -11.17 13.98
C ALA A 484 -6.10 -10.49 14.84
N ASP A 485 -6.65 -9.37 14.35
CA ASP A 485 -7.84 -8.74 14.96
C ASP A 485 -9.00 -9.74 14.99
N PRO A 486 -9.54 -10.10 16.17
CA PRO A 486 -10.61 -11.09 16.28
C PRO A 486 -11.96 -10.58 15.76
N THR A 487 -12.11 -9.28 15.50
CA THR A 487 -13.32 -8.67 14.97
C THR A 487 -13.35 -8.77 13.45
N PHE A 488 -14.48 -9.19 12.89
CA PHE A 488 -14.66 -9.35 11.45
C PHE A 488 -16.08 -9.06 11.01
N ALA A 489 -16.25 -8.70 9.75
CA ALA A 489 -17.57 -8.53 9.16
C ALA A 489 -18.18 -9.89 8.79
N LEU A 490 -19.40 -10.17 9.26
CA LEU A 490 -20.20 -11.30 8.77
C LEU A 490 -20.79 -11.01 7.40
N ASP A 491 -21.21 -9.75 7.20
CA ASP A 491 -21.82 -9.21 5.99
C ASP A 491 -21.62 -7.68 5.95
N ASP A 492 -22.31 -6.98 5.05
CA ASP A 492 -22.18 -5.52 4.91
C ASP A 492 -22.82 -4.72 6.05
N GLU A 493 -23.55 -5.37 6.96
CA GLU A 493 -24.34 -4.73 8.01
C GLU A 493 -23.98 -5.21 9.43
N THR A 494 -23.28 -6.35 9.56
CA THR A 494 -23.11 -7.04 10.84
C THR A 494 -21.65 -7.36 11.16
N TRP A 495 -21.19 -6.92 12.34
CA TRP A 495 -19.93 -7.36 12.92
C TRP A 495 -20.07 -8.64 13.75
N ALA A 496 -18.98 -9.40 13.84
CA ALA A 496 -18.80 -10.50 14.77
C ALA A 496 -17.37 -10.51 15.32
N VAL A 497 -17.15 -11.32 16.36
CA VAL A 497 -15.83 -11.54 16.97
C VAL A 497 -15.58 -13.04 17.08
N ALA A 498 -14.42 -13.53 16.66
CA ALA A 498 -14.02 -14.92 16.79
C ALA A 498 -12.70 -15.03 17.54
N PHE A 499 -12.76 -15.41 18.81
CA PHE A 499 -11.55 -15.66 19.60
C PHE A 499 -10.98 -17.04 19.31
N GLU A 500 -9.65 -17.15 19.25
CA GLU A 500 -8.95 -18.38 18.81
C GLU A 500 -9.30 -19.63 19.65
N GLN A 501 -9.63 -19.47 20.93
CA GLN A 501 -10.00 -20.59 21.81
C GLN A 501 -11.43 -21.14 21.60
N GLY A 502 -12.28 -20.45 20.83
CA GLY A 502 -13.59 -20.95 20.41
C GLY A 502 -14.83 -20.16 20.83
N SER A 503 -14.66 -19.05 21.54
CA SER A 503 -15.78 -18.16 21.88
C SER A 503 -16.03 -17.20 20.73
N VAL A 504 -17.30 -16.97 20.41
CA VAL A 504 -17.71 -16.10 19.30
C VAL A 504 -18.72 -15.09 19.81
N ILE A 505 -18.58 -13.81 19.47
CA ILE A 505 -19.64 -12.82 19.68
C ILE A 505 -20.34 -12.62 18.35
N ALA A 506 -21.64 -12.90 18.28
CA ALA A 506 -22.45 -12.70 17.09
C ALA A 506 -23.94 -12.60 17.44
N PRO A 507 -24.75 -11.91 16.62
CA PRO A 507 -26.20 -11.96 16.77
C PRO A 507 -26.74 -13.41 16.72
N ARG A 508 -27.84 -13.66 17.43
CA ARG A 508 -28.48 -14.99 17.43
C ARG A 508 -29.00 -15.37 16.04
N GLY A 509 -28.89 -16.65 15.68
CA GLY A 509 -29.42 -17.16 14.41
C GLY A 509 -28.45 -17.03 13.23
N ARG A 510 -27.21 -16.63 13.48
CA ARG A 510 -26.14 -16.44 12.47
C ARG A 510 -25.20 -17.64 12.35
N GLU A 511 -25.59 -18.82 12.86
CA GLU A 511 -24.70 -20.00 12.94
C GLU A 511 -24.29 -20.55 11.56
N GLU A 512 -25.15 -20.43 10.53
CA GLU A 512 -24.83 -20.84 9.16
C GLU A 512 -23.78 -19.92 8.53
N ASP A 513 -23.89 -18.60 8.76
CA ASP A 513 -22.90 -17.62 8.27
C ASP A 513 -21.55 -17.84 8.95
N LEU A 514 -21.56 -18.11 10.26
CA LEU A 514 -20.35 -18.47 11.01
C LEU A 514 -19.70 -19.75 10.46
N ASP A 515 -20.47 -20.79 10.08
CA ASP A 515 -19.89 -21.98 9.45
C ASP A 515 -19.36 -21.73 8.03
N GLY A 516 -20.01 -20.83 7.30
CA GLY A 516 -19.57 -20.38 5.98
C GLY A 516 -18.20 -19.68 6.00
N LEU A 517 -17.89 -18.97 7.09
CA LEU A 517 -16.68 -18.16 7.21
C LEU A 517 -15.58 -18.82 8.06
N LEU A 518 -15.95 -19.38 9.22
CA LEU A 518 -15.00 -19.84 10.21
C LEU A 518 -14.46 -21.24 9.93
N THR A 519 -13.29 -21.51 10.50
CA THR A 519 -12.72 -22.86 10.55
C THR A 519 -11.96 -23.07 11.86
N TRP A 520 -11.90 -24.33 12.30
CA TRP A 520 -10.83 -24.78 13.19
C TRP A 520 -9.58 -25.06 12.34
N ALA A 521 -8.51 -24.29 12.54
CA ALA A 521 -7.23 -24.47 11.88
C ALA A 521 -6.33 -25.37 12.72
N VAL A 522 -5.94 -26.53 12.18
CA VAL A 522 -5.04 -27.49 12.83
C VAL A 522 -3.64 -27.34 12.26
N GLU A 523 -2.65 -27.11 13.12
CA GLU A 523 -1.25 -26.80 12.75
C GLU A 523 -1.15 -25.65 11.73
N ARG A 524 -2.13 -24.74 11.69
CA ARG A 524 -2.27 -23.67 10.69
C ARG A 524 -2.26 -24.17 9.23
N ARG A 525 -2.50 -25.46 9.00
CA ARG A 525 -2.34 -26.15 7.71
C ARG A 525 -3.60 -26.81 7.20
N PHE A 526 -4.53 -27.14 8.09
CA PHE A 526 -5.70 -27.91 7.75
C PHE A 526 -6.93 -27.25 8.34
N SER A 527 -7.95 -27.06 7.52
CA SER A 527 -9.24 -26.58 7.94
C SER A 527 -10.10 -27.72 8.47
N TRP A 528 -10.94 -27.41 9.44
CA TRP A 528 -11.86 -28.33 10.06
C TRP A 528 -13.18 -27.60 10.31
N PRO A 529 -14.30 -28.08 9.75
CA PRO A 529 -15.59 -27.39 9.82
C PRO A 529 -16.02 -27.06 11.25
N VAL A 530 -16.48 -25.82 11.48
CA VAL A 530 -16.91 -25.41 12.82
C VAL A 530 -18.23 -26.07 13.21
N ARG A 531 -19.15 -26.34 12.27
CA ARG A 531 -20.40 -27.08 12.53
C ARG A 531 -20.19 -28.50 13.09
N TRP A 532 -18.99 -29.07 12.95
CA TRP A 532 -18.64 -30.36 13.53
C TRP A 532 -18.29 -30.28 15.02
N GLY A 533 -18.13 -29.07 15.57
CA GLY A 533 -18.03 -28.79 17.00
C GLY A 533 -19.11 -27.81 17.45
N ALA A 534 -19.21 -27.58 18.76
CA ALA A 534 -20.03 -26.49 19.28
C ALA A 534 -19.17 -25.22 19.39
N LEU A 535 -19.59 -24.15 18.73
CA LEU A 535 -19.11 -22.79 19.00
C LEU A 535 -19.81 -22.27 20.26
N ASP A 536 -19.07 -21.57 21.12
CA ASP A 536 -19.68 -20.86 22.25
C ASP A 536 -20.08 -19.45 21.77
N VAL A 537 -21.29 -19.34 21.21
CA VAL A 537 -21.81 -18.07 20.66
C VAL A 537 -22.45 -17.23 21.77
N LEU A 538 -21.93 -16.02 21.93
CA LEU A 538 -22.29 -15.03 22.93
C LEU A 538 -22.99 -13.85 22.23
N PRO A 539 -23.98 -13.22 22.87
CA PRO A 539 -24.77 -12.16 22.24
C PRO A 539 -24.04 -10.81 22.15
N ASP A 540 -23.09 -10.54 23.04
CA ASP A 540 -22.42 -9.23 23.17
C ASP A 540 -21.11 -9.34 23.97
N ALA A 541 -20.31 -8.27 23.93
CA ALA A 541 -19.03 -8.17 24.65
C ALA A 541 -19.20 -8.18 26.17
N ALA A 542 -20.31 -7.64 26.70
CA ALA A 542 -20.59 -7.67 28.14
C ALA A 542 -20.77 -9.11 28.66
N THR A 543 -21.49 -9.95 27.91
CA THR A 543 -21.65 -11.38 28.21
C THR A 543 -20.33 -12.13 28.04
N ALA A 544 -19.50 -11.74 27.07
CA ALA A 544 -18.15 -12.28 26.92
C ALA A 544 -17.26 -11.97 28.12
N ALA A 545 -17.31 -10.74 28.63
CA ALA A 545 -16.56 -10.32 29.83
C ALA A 545 -16.92 -11.10 31.10
N GLU A 546 -18.12 -11.71 31.17
CA GLU A 546 -18.55 -12.56 32.29
C GLU A 546 -18.13 -14.04 32.14
N ARG A 547 -17.87 -14.51 30.92
CA ARG A 547 -17.75 -15.94 30.60
C ARG A 547 -16.38 -16.36 30.05
N VAL A 548 -15.68 -15.45 29.39
CA VAL A 548 -14.37 -15.70 28.80
C VAL A 548 -13.30 -15.54 29.88
N GLY A 549 -12.40 -16.53 29.98
CA GLY A 549 -11.31 -16.52 30.95
C GLY A 549 -10.03 -15.86 30.44
N PRO A 550 -8.95 -15.91 31.23
CA PRO A 550 -7.64 -15.36 30.84
C PRO A 550 -7.07 -15.97 29.55
N PRO A 551 -6.28 -15.20 28.76
CA PRO A 551 -5.86 -13.81 29.02
C PRO A 551 -6.91 -12.75 28.65
N LEU A 552 -7.93 -13.12 27.88
CA LEU A 552 -8.91 -12.18 27.31
C LEU A 552 -9.79 -11.46 28.35
N GLU A 553 -9.96 -12.04 29.55
CA GLU A 553 -10.72 -11.42 30.63
C GLU A 553 -10.25 -9.99 30.95
N GLU A 554 -8.93 -9.73 30.90
CA GLU A 554 -8.36 -8.41 31.19
C GLU A 554 -8.82 -7.34 30.18
N TYR A 555 -8.85 -7.70 28.90
CA TYR A 555 -9.24 -6.81 27.81
C TYR A 555 -10.76 -6.58 27.74
N LEU A 556 -11.54 -7.56 28.22
CA LEU A 556 -13.01 -7.49 28.21
C LEU A 556 -13.59 -6.86 29.49
N GLU A 557 -12.80 -6.65 30.55
CA GLU A 557 -13.26 -6.15 31.84
C GLU A 557 -14.07 -4.85 31.73
N ALA A 558 -13.64 -3.94 30.84
CA ALA A 558 -14.27 -2.63 30.66
C ALA A 558 -15.74 -2.74 30.18
N PHE A 559 -16.10 -3.82 29.49
CA PHE A 559 -17.46 -4.04 28.99
C PHE A 559 -18.45 -4.50 30.07
N ARG A 560 -17.98 -4.89 31.27
CA ARG A 560 -18.86 -5.36 32.34
C ARG A 560 -19.83 -4.26 32.80
N GLY A 561 -21.12 -4.49 32.61
CA GLY A 561 -22.18 -3.56 33.01
C GLY A 561 -22.33 -2.33 32.10
N HIS A 562 -21.56 -2.24 31.00
CA HIS A 562 -21.78 -1.25 29.96
C HIS A 562 -22.94 -1.67 29.05
N THR A 563 -23.78 -0.69 28.71
CA THR A 563 -24.81 -0.82 27.66
C THR A 563 -24.47 0.22 26.61
N GLU A 564 -24.43 -0.20 25.34
CA GLU A 564 -24.00 0.63 24.21
C GLU A 564 -24.63 2.04 24.23
N PRO A 565 -23.83 3.12 24.19
CA PRO A 565 -24.35 4.44 23.94
C PRO A 565 -24.73 4.57 22.46
N VAL A 566 -25.98 4.93 22.19
CA VAL A 566 -26.42 5.31 20.84
C VAL A 566 -25.86 6.70 20.51
N THR A 567 -24.87 6.78 19.63
CA THR A 567 -24.40 8.05 19.07
C THR A 567 -25.48 8.62 18.15
N THR A 568 -26.22 9.61 18.65
CA THR A 568 -27.37 10.26 17.99
C THR A 568 -27.09 11.70 17.55
N GLY A 569 -25.83 12.07 17.31
CA GLY A 569 -25.47 13.39 16.81
C GLY A 569 -25.64 13.50 15.29
N THR A 570 -26.25 14.58 14.81
CA THR A 570 -26.20 14.96 13.38
C THR A 570 -24.88 15.66 13.08
N TRP A 571 -24.13 15.16 12.10
CA TRP A 571 -22.90 15.78 11.58
C TRP A 571 -23.26 16.74 10.41
N PRO A 572 -22.61 17.91 10.23
CA PRO A 572 -21.48 18.42 11.02
C PRO A 572 -21.87 18.93 12.41
N PRO A 573 -20.92 18.89 13.38
CA PRO A 573 -21.14 19.39 14.73
C PRO A 573 -21.44 20.91 14.74
N PRO A 574 -22.00 21.47 15.84
CA PRO A 574 -22.12 22.92 15.99
C PRO A 574 -20.77 23.62 15.82
N ASP A 575 -20.70 24.62 14.93
CA ASP A 575 -19.47 25.36 14.65
C ASP A 575 -19.19 26.42 15.73
N THR A 576 -18.60 25.99 16.84
CA THR A 576 -18.23 26.85 17.99
C THR A 576 -16.73 27.08 18.12
N ALA A 577 -15.91 26.42 17.31
CA ALA A 577 -14.46 26.54 17.36
C ALA A 577 -13.99 27.90 16.81
N THR A 578 -12.93 28.43 17.41
CA THR A 578 -12.32 29.71 17.06
C THR A 578 -10.90 29.52 16.51
N MET A 579 -10.35 30.59 15.91
CA MET A 579 -8.95 30.62 15.49
C MET A 579 -7.99 30.38 16.68
N ASP A 580 -8.33 30.86 17.88
CA ASP A 580 -7.51 30.64 19.07
C ASP A 580 -7.53 29.18 19.52
N ASP A 581 -8.66 28.48 19.38
CA ASP A 581 -8.75 27.04 19.64
C ASP A 581 -7.84 26.27 18.68
N LEU A 582 -7.79 26.67 17.40
CA LEU A 582 -6.92 26.04 16.39
C LEU A 582 -5.43 26.29 16.67
N PHE A 583 -5.04 27.50 17.08
CA PHE A 583 -3.66 27.79 17.52
C PHE A 583 -3.25 27.02 18.77
N THR A 584 -4.21 26.76 19.67
CA THR A 584 -3.96 25.90 20.85
C THR A 584 -3.80 24.45 20.41
N PHE A 585 -4.70 24.00 19.53
CA PHE A 585 -4.69 22.64 19.02
C PHE A 585 -3.41 22.28 18.25
N VAL A 586 -2.82 23.19 17.45
CA VAL A 586 -1.53 22.90 16.79
C VAL A 586 -0.37 22.69 17.78
N ILE A 587 -0.42 23.31 18.97
CA ILE A 587 0.57 23.07 20.03
C ILE A 587 0.35 21.70 20.65
N ASP A 588 -0.90 21.36 20.95
CA ASP A 588 -1.27 20.07 21.55
C ASP A 588 -1.00 18.91 20.57
N ALA A 589 -1.23 19.13 19.27
CA ALA A 589 -1.07 18.11 18.23
C ALA A 589 0.39 17.68 18.04
N VAL A 590 1.37 18.57 18.26
CA VAL A 590 2.80 18.22 18.10
C VAL A 590 3.41 17.60 19.36
N GLU A 591 2.74 17.66 20.52
CA GLU A 591 3.27 17.15 21.79
C GLU A 591 3.59 15.63 21.78
N PRO A 592 2.80 14.77 21.13
CA PRO A 592 3.09 13.32 21.07
C PRO A 592 4.26 12.94 20.18
N LEU A 593 4.76 13.86 19.33
CA LEU A 593 5.79 13.54 18.33
C LEU A 593 7.17 13.35 18.98
N GLY A 594 7.89 12.32 18.52
CA GLY A 594 9.28 12.06 18.91
C GLY A 594 10.29 12.99 18.23
N GLN A 595 11.57 12.91 18.66
CA GLN A 595 12.66 13.78 18.17
C GLN A 595 12.91 13.68 16.65
N GLY A 596 12.50 12.59 16.00
CA GLY A 596 12.60 12.42 14.54
C GLY A 596 11.82 13.49 13.75
N TRP A 597 10.82 14.11 14.37
CA TRP A 597 9.97 15.14 13.74
C TRP A 597 10.38 16.58 14.08
N ASP A 598 11.47 16.78 14.84
CA ASP A 598 11.87 18.09 15.36
C ASP A 598 11.97 19.16 14.27
N HIS A 599 12.44 18.78 13.07
CA HIS A 599 12.53 19.68 11.92
C HIS A 599 11.15 20.22 11.50
N HIS A 600 10.21 19.33 11.17
CA HIS A 600 8.85 19.68 10.74
C HIS A 600 8.06 20.42 11.82
N VAL A 601 8.17 19.98 13.08
CA VAL A 601 7.56 20.67 14.24
C VAL A 601 8.09 22.09 14.37
N SER A 602 9.41 22.26 14.27
CA SER A 602 10.05 23.58 14.39
C SER A 602 9.62 24.53 13.28
N GLU A 603 9.54 24.06 12.04
CA GLU A 603 9.08 24.85 10.90
C GLU A 603 7.61 25.24 11.04
N GLY A 604 6.71 24.29 11.31
CA GLY A 604 5.28 24.54 11.48
C GLY A 604 5.00 25.57 12.58
N LEU A 605 5.61 25.41 13.75
CA LEU A 605 5.46 26.36 14.87
C LEU A 605 6.03 27.75 14.53
N ARG A 606 7.14 27.83 13.79
CA ARG A 606 7.71 29.10 13.33
C ARG A 606 6.75 29.83 12.39
N HIS A 607 6.16 29.13 11.43
CA HIS A 607 5.17 29.70 10.51
C HIS A 607 3.88 30.13 11.25
N ALA A 608 3.43 29.37 12.25
CA ALA A 608 2.29 29.75 13.08
C ALA A 608 2.61 31.01 13.91
N ALA A 609 3.85 31.17 14.39
CA ALA A 609 4.29 32.37 15.09
C ALA A 609 4.29 33.61 14.17
N ARG A 610 4.67 33.45 12.89
CA ARG A 610 4.54 34.51 11.87
C ARG A 610 3.08 34.95 11.69
N LEU A 611 2.13 34.01 11.63
CA LEU A 611 0.70 34.35 11.57
C LEU A 611 0.24 35.17 12.77
N ARG A 612 0.61 34.76 13.99
CA ARG A 612 0.33 35.56 15.19
C ARG A 612 0.95 36.96 15.10
N ALA A 613 2.16 37.08 14.54
CA ALA A 613 2.79 38.39 14.32
C ALA A 613 2.04 39.25 13.31
N TYR A 614 1.62 38.71 12.15
CA TYR A 614 0.82 39.42 11.16
C TYR A 614 -0.55 39.88 11.71
N ARG A 615 -1.13 39.08 12.62
CA ARG A 615 -2.36 39.45 13.35
C ARG A 615 -2.11 40.45 14.49
N GLY A 616 -0.85 40.74 14.80
CA GLY A 616 -0.50 41.68 15.84
C GLY A 616 -0.66 41.13 17.27
N GLU A 617 -0.43 39.83 17.44
CA GLU A 617 -0.65 39.08 18.67
C GLU A 617 0.70 38.58 19.24
N PRO A 618 1.59 39.46 19.74
CA PRO A 618 2.95 39.08 20.17
C PRO A 618 2.96 38.07 21.31
N GLY A 619 1.96 38.08 22.20
CA GLY A 619 1.83 37.08 23.27
C GLY A 619 1.67 35.66 22.71
N GLY A 620 0.81 35.50 21.69
CA GLY A 620 0.60 34.21 21.02
C GLY A 620 1.82 33.76 20.23
N ALA A 621 2.49 34.68 19.52
CA ALA A 621 3.73 34.38 18.81
C ALA A 621 4.82 33.85 19.77
N ARG A 622 4.96 34.47 20.94
CA ARG A 622 5.92 34.04 21.98
C ARG A 622 5.62 32.63 22.50
N ALA A 623 4.35 32.27 22.68
CA ALA A 623 3.95 30.95 23.15
C ALA A 623 4.40 29.86 22.16
N LEU A 624 4.19 30.07 20.85
CA LEU A 624 4.60 29.15 19.79
C LEU A 624 6.12 29.01 19.69
N LEU A 625 6.86 30.13 19.67
CA LEU A 625 8.33 30.11 19.61
C LEU A 625 8.95 29.41 20.83
N GLY A 626 8.29 29.47 21.99
CA GLY A 626 8.73 28.76 23.20
C GLY A 626 8.64 27.23 23.12
N ARG A 627 7.92 26.69 22.12
CA ARG A 627 7.75 25.25 21.90
C ARG A 627 8.61 24.68 20.78
N ILE A 628 9.27 25.52 19.98
CA ILE A 628 10.18 25.07 18.92
C ILE A 628 11.36 24.30 19.55
N PRO A 629 11.59 23.02 19.21
CA PRO A 629 12.71 22.25 19.76
C PRO A 629 14.07 22.71 19.21
N ASP A 630 14.16 22.95 17.90
CA ASP A 630 15.40 23.35 17.21
C ASP A 630 15.84 24.79 17.59
N PRO A 631 17.04 24.97 18.19
CA PRO A 631 17.57 26.28 18.53
C PRO A 631 17.73 27.24 17.34
N ALA A 632 18.15 26.77 16.16
CA ALA A 632 18.35 27.59 14.98
C ALA A 632 17.01 28.11 14.44
N GLN A 633 16.00 27.24 14.34
CA GLN A 633 14.64 27.63 13.95
C GLN A 633 14.00 28.56 14.98
N ARG A 634 14.29 28.38 16.28
CA ARG A 634 13.81 29.29 17.33
C ARG A 634 14.39 30.70 17.16
N VAL A 635 15.69 30.83 16.87
CA VAL A 635 16.33 32.13 16.62
C VAL A 635 15.79 32.77 15.33
N ARG A 636 15.63 31.99 14.27
CA ARG A 636 15.02 32.43 13.02
C ARG A 636 13.60 32.96 13.27
N GLY A 637 12.78 32.23 14.03
CA GLY A 637 11.42 32.65 14.39
C GLY A 637 11.37 33.93 15.23
N LEU A 638 12.30 34.12 16.17
CA LEU A 638 12.43 35.39 16.91
C LEU A 638 12.72 36.56 15.96
N ALA A 639 13.65 36.38 15.03
CA ALA A 639 14.00 37.39 14.04
C ALA A 639 12.84 37.68 13.07
N ASP A 640 12.15 36.64 12.58
CA ASP A 640 10.98 36.76 11.70
C ASP A 640 9.86 37.55 12.37
N VAL A 641 9.49 37.20 13.61
CA VAL A 641 8.44 37.89 14.37
C VAL A 641 8.83 39.35 14.64
N ALA A 642 10.09 39.61 14.98
CA ALA A 642 10.59 40.97 15.15
C ALA A 642 10.50 41.77 13.85
N MET A 643 10.91 41.19 12.73
CA MET A 643 10.85 41.80 11.40
C MET A 643 9.41 42.17 11.03
N ILE A 644 8.47 41.21 11.11
CA ILE A 644 7.06 41.39 10.75
C ILE A 644 6.41 42.50 11.61
N LEU A 645 6.59 42.43 12.94
CA LEU A 645 6.02 43.45 13.85
C LEU A 645 6.62 44.83 13.60
N ALA A 646 7.94 44.92 13.38
CA ALA A 646 8.61 46.19 13.12
C ALA A 646 8.23 46.78 11.75
N ALA A 647 8.10 45.95 10.71
CA ALA A 647 7.62 46.34 9.39
C ALA A 647 6.18 46.85 9.43
N ALA A 648 5.34 46.26 10.28
CA ALA A 648 3.98 46.74 10.57
C ALA A 648 3.93 48.01 11.47
N GLY A 649 5.09 48.58 11.82
CA GLY A 649 5.18 49.79 12.65
C GLY A 649 5.09 49.57 14.17
N ARG A 650 5.04 48.31 14.63
CA ARG A 650 4.91 47.94 16.05
C ARG A 650 6.27 47.63 16.69
N ARG A 651 7.19 48.60 16.61
CA ARG A 651 8.58 48.41 17.08
C ARG A 651 8.71 48.09 18.56
N ASP A 652 7.83 48.64 19.41
CA ASP A 652 7.84 48.35 20.84
C ASP A 652 7.50 46.88 21.13
N ASP A 653 6.58 46.29 20.35
CA ASP A 653 6.24 44.87 20.46
C ASP A 653 7.30 43.96 19.82
N ALA A 654 8.03 44.46 18.81
CA ALA A 654 9.12 43.74 18.16
C ALA A 654 10.38 43.66 19.05
N HIS A 655 10.65 44.69 19.86
CA HIS A 655 11.88 44.81 20.65
C HIS A 655 12.18 43.58 21.53
N PRO A 656 11.21 42.99 22.27
CA PRO A 656 11.45 41.78 23.08
C PRO A 656 11.78 40.51 22.31
N PHE A 657 11.58 40.48 20.99
CA PHE A 657 11.97 39.36 20.12
C PHE A 657 13.33 39.63 19.46
N PHE A 658 13.60 40.90 19.16
CA PHE A 658 14.86 41.36 18.60
C PHE A 658 16.02 41.37 19.60
N ASP A 659 15.73 41.62 20.88
CA ASP A 659 16.76 41.74 21.92
C ASP A 659 17.62 40.47 22.04
N GLY A 660 18.93 40.64 21.84
CA GLY A 660 19.93 39.57 21.85
C GLY A 660 19.91 38.61 20.65
N VAL A 661 19.08 38.84 19.63
CA VAL A 661 18.92 37.89 18.50
C VAL A 661 20.24 37.63 17.75
N GLU A 662 21.06 38.67 17.54
CA GLU A 662 22.37 38.57 16.88
C GLU A 662 23.31 37.62 17.62
N SER A 663 23.43 37.77 18.95
CA SER A 663 24.28 36.90 19.76
C SER A 663 23.82 35.44 19.78
N ARG A 664 22.50 35.23 19.70
CA ARG A 664 21.92 33.88 19.61
C ARG A 664 22.14 33.28 18.22
N ALA A 665 22.03 34.08 17.16
CA ALA A 665 22.29 33.67 15.79
C ALA A 665 23.73 33.20 15.62
N GLU A 666 24.71 33.95 16.13
CA GLU A 666 26.12 33.54 16.08
C GLU A 666 26.41 32.23 16.82
N ALA A 667 25.57 31.84 17.78
CA ALA A 667 25.74 30.60 18.53
C ALA A 667 25.16 29.36 17.82
N VAL A 668 24.30 29.54 16.81
CA VAL A 668 23.55 28.46 16.15
C VAL A 668 23.83 28.35 14.65
N ILE A 669 24.50 29.34 14.05
CA ILE A 669 24.82 29.30 12.63
C ILE A 669 25.87 28.22 12.33
N ASP A 670 25.57 27.40 11.32
CA ASP A 670 26.46 26.41 10.72
C ASP A 670 26.46 26.52 9.18
N GLU A 671 27.11 25.58 8.49
CA GLU A 671 27.23 25.60 7.03
C GLU A 671 25.89 25.38 6.29
N TYR A 672 24.92 24.69 6.92
CA TYR A 672 23.64 24.33 6.30
C TYR A 672 22.56 25.40 6.52
N ASN A 673 22.59 26.11 7.65
CA ASN A 673 21.51 27.05 8.01
C ASN A 673 21.86 28.53 7.85
N ALA A 674 23.12 28.85 7.49
CA ALA A 674 23.65 30.22 7.49
C ALA A 674 22.79 31.19 6.69
N ALA A 675 22.37 30.83 5.47
CA ALA A 675 21.56 31.70 4.62
C ALA A 675 20.22 32.05 5.29
N PHE A 676 19.52 31.05 5.84
CA PHE A 676 18.20 31.21 6.47
C PHE A 676 18.25 32.07 7.74
N VAL A 677 19.19 31.79 8.64
CA VAL A 677 19.30 32.53 9.91
C VAL A 677 19.78 33.96 9.65
N ALA A 678 20.81 34.12 8.80
CA ALA A 678 21.36 35.43 8.49
C ALA A 678 20.34 36.34 7.80
N SER A 679 19.53 35.83 6.86
CA SER A 679 18.51 36.65 6.19
C SER A 679 17.43 37.15 7.12
N SER A 680 16.94 36.30 8.03
CA SER A 680 15.92 36.71 9.02
C SER A 680 16.46 37.76 9.99
N VAL A 681 17.71 37.61 10.47
CA VAL A 681 18.37 38.62 11.32
C VAL A 681 18.58 39.93 10.55
N ALA A 682 19.02 39.85 9.29
CA ALA A 682 19.21 41.02 8.44
C ALA A 682 17.91 41.81 8.24
N GLY A 683 16.82 41.11 7.91
CA GLY A 683 15.49 41.69 7.75
C GLY A 683 14.98 42.34 9.04
N ALA A 684 15.21 41.71 10.20
CA ALA A 684 14.88 42.28 11.49
C ALA A 684 15.64 43.59 11.77
N HIS A 685 16.96 43.63 11.49
CA HIS A 685 17.75 44.87 11.60
C HIS A 685 17.22 45.97 10.66
N ALA A 686 16.88 45.62 9.41
CA ALA A 686 16.34 46.56 8.44
C ALA A 686 15.01 47.16 8.93
N ALA A 687 14.07 46.32 9.37
CA ALA A 687 12.76 46.75 9.86
C ALA A 687 12.86 47.58 11.17
N MET A 688 13.85 47.27 12.02
CA MET A 688 14.16 48.03 13.25
C MET A 688 14.90 49.34 12.96
N GLY A 689 15.37 49.58 11.72
CA GLY A 689 15.98 50.83 11.27
C GLY A 689 17.51 50.87 11.32
N ASP A 690 18.20 49.73 11.46
CA ASP A 690 19.67 49.62 11.43
C ASP A 690 20.15 49.09 10.07
N ALA A 691 20.21 49.98 9.08
CA ALA A 691 20.57 49.63 7.71
C ALA A 691 22.00 49.07 7.59
N ALA A 692 22.95 49.59 8.37
CA ALA A 692 24.35 49.18 8.27
C ALA A 692 24.56 47.74 8.74
N ARG A 693 23.89 47.33 9.83
CA ARG A 693 23.91 45.93 10.26
C ARG A 693 23.09 45.02 9.36
N ALA A 694 21.96 45.50 8.86
CA ALA A 694 21.15 44.74 7.90
C ALA A 694 21.97 44.39 6.65
N ASP A 695 22.71 45.34 6.09
CA ASP A 695 23.56 45.10 4.91
C ASP A 695 24.66 44.07 5.20
N ALA A 696 25.32 44.16 6.35
CA ALA A 696 26.36 43.19 6.73
C ALA A 696 25.80 41.76 6.84
N TRP A 697 24.60 41.59 7.41
CA TRP A 697 23.95 40.28 7.54
C TRP A 697 23.38 39.76 6.22
N PHE A 698 22.83 40.62 5.35
CA PHE A 698 22.39 40.21 4.02
C PHE A 698 23.55 39.77 3.13
N GLU A 699 24.70 40.45 3.19
CA GLU A 699 25.91 40.01 2.49
C GLU A 699 26.38 38.63 2.98
N ARG A 700 26.33 38.39 4.30
CA ARG A 700 26.62 37.06 4.86
C ARG A 700 25.63 35.99 4.36
N ALA A 701 24.34 36.31 4.32
CA ALA A 701 23.31 35.39 3.83
C ALA A 701 23.53 35.04 2.36
N ARG A 702 23.81 36.04 1.50
CA ARG A 702 24.09 35.86 0.07
C ARG A 702 25.35 35.01 -0.18
N ALA A 703 26.41 35.22 0.62
CA ALA A 703 27.64 34.46 0.51
C ALA A 703 27.46 32.95 0.82
N ALA A 704 26.40 32.59 1.56
CA ALA A 704 26.07 31.21 1.93
C ALA A 704 25.09 30.52 0.96
N ILE A 705 24.77 31.12 -0.20
CA ILE A 705 23.85 30.53 -1.19
C ILE A 705 24.55 29.48 -2.07
N GLU A 706 25.68 29.84 -2.69
CA GLU A 706 26.30 29.05 -3.77
C GLU A 706 27.18 27.85 -3.35
N PRO A 707 27.78 27.76 -2.15
CA PRO A 707 28.56 26.57 -1.81
C PRO A 707 27.70 25.34 -1.47
N GLU A 708 26.37 25.45 -1.59
CA GLU A 708 25.41 24.49 -1.01
C GLU A 708 24.63 23.69 -2.05
N THR A 709 24.09 22.55 -1.62
CA THR A 709 23.38 21.56 -2.42
C THR A 709 22.03 22.08 -2.96
N ASN A 710 21.37 23.02 -2.27
CA ASN A 710 20.05 23.58 -2.62
C ASN A 710 20.03 25.12 -2.71
N PRO A 711 20.78 25.74 -3.65
CA PRO A 711 20.97 27.18 -3.68
C PRO A 711 19.68 27.97 -3.95
N CYS A 712 18.70 27.37 -4.64
CA CYS A 712 17.40 28.02 -4.92
C CYS A 712 16.55 28.26 -3.67
N GLU A 713 16.52 27.33 -2.72
CA GLU A 713 15.76 27.46 -1.48
C GLU A 713 16.33 28.59 -0.60
N HIS A 714 17.66 28.67 -0.55
CA HIS A 714 18.39 29.74 0.15
C HIS A 714 18.08 31.11 -0.48
N ARG A 715 18.07 31.21 -1.83
CA ARG A 715 17.69 32.44 -2.55
C ARG A 715 16.27 32.89 -2.21
N LEU A 716 15.31 31.97 -2.17
CA LEU A 716 13.91 32.30 -1.84
C LEU A 716 13.76 32.83 -0.41
N ALA A 717 14.44 32.23 0.56
CA ALA A 717 14.41 32.70 1.95
C ALA A 717 15.02 34.11 2.11
N VAL A 718 16.14 34.38 1.44
CA VAL A 718 16.77 35.71 1.44
C VAL A 718 15.87 36.73 0.75
N ALA A 719 15.28 36.37 -0.40
CA ALA A 719 14.37 37.23 -1.14
C ALA A 719 13.12 37.58 -0.30
N TRP A 720 12.53 36.62 0.41
CA TRP A 720 11.41 36.87 1.31
C TRP A 720 11.76 37.91 2.39
N ALA A 721 12.90 37.76 3.07
CA ALA A 721 13.30 38.72 4.10
C ALA A 721 13.55 40.13 3.53
N LEU A 722 14.13 40.21 2.32
CA LEU A 722 14.27 41.47 1.59
C LEU A 722 12.91 42.11 1.26
N ILE A 723 11.94 41.33 0.77
CA ILE A 723 10.59 41.81 0.44
C ILE A 723 9.85 42.28 1.70
N GLU A 724 9.90 41.51 2.78
CA GLU A 724 9.19 41.82 4.02
C GLU A 724 9.73 43.10 4.68
N CYS A 725 11.04 43.36 4.61
CA CYS A 725 11.64 44.61 5.08
C CYS A 725 11.60 45.77 4.06
N GLY A 726 10.94 45.59 2.91
CA GLY A 726 10.69 46.64 1.91
C GLY A 726 11.80 46.86 0.87
N ARG A 727 12.73 45.91 0.71
CA ARG A 727 13.85 45.92 -0.27
C ARG A 727 13.53 45.06 -1.50
N GLU A 728 12.37 45.31 -2.11
CA GLU A 728 11.81 44.48 -3.19
C GLU A 728 12.70 44.41 -4.45
N ASP A 729 13.32 45.54 -4.83
CA ASP A 729 14.22 45.59 -6.00
C ASP A 729 15.43 44.66 -5.84
N GLU A 730 15.99 44.58 -4.63
CA GLU A 730 17.12 43.69 -4.34
C GLU A 730 16.71 42.22 -4.31
N ALA A 731 15.51 41.93 -3.81
CA ALA A 731 14.95 40.59 -3.83
C ALA A 731 14.78 40.10 -5.28
N LEU A 732 14.21 40.94 -6.16
CA LEU A 732 14.01 40.59 -7.56
C LEU A 732 15.34 40.44 -8.31
N ALA A 733 16.33 41.30 -8.01
CA ALA A 733 17.68 41.17 -8.56
C ALA A 733 18.37 39.87 -8.13
N LEU A 734 18.14 39.40 -6.90
CA LEU A 734 18.65 38.13 -6.40
C LEU A 734 17.97 36.94 -7.09
N LEU A 735 16.64 36.94 -7.19
CA LEU A 735 15.90 35.82 -7.79
C LEU A 735 16.27 35.61 -9.26
N ARG A 736 16.50 36.70 -10.03
CA ARG A 736 16.93 36.65 -11.43
C ARG A 736 18.31 36.02 -11.65
N GLN A 737 19.10 35.79 -10.60
CA GLN A 737 20.40 35.12 -10.68
C GLN A 737 20.28 33.60 -10.60
N SER A 738 19.08 33.05 -10.38
CA SER A 738 18.88 31.60 -10.31
C SER A 738 19.12 30.93 -11.65
N GLU A 739 19.91 29.86 -11.65
CA GLU A 739 20.19 29.05 -12.84
C GLU A 739 19.25 27.83 -12.95
N GLU A 740 18.61 27.45 -11.83
CA GLU A 740 17.73 26.29 -11.70
C GLU A 740 16.29 26.68 -11.31
N ASN A 741 15.36 25.73 -11.44
CA ASN A 741 13.99 25.87 -10.97
C ASN A 741 13.92 25.57 -9.46
N PRO A 742 13.25 26.41 -8.66
CA PRO A 742 13.02 26.10 -7.26
C PRO A 742 12.02 24.96 -7.12
N SER A 743 12.16 24.23 -6.02
CA SER A 743 11.13 23.30 -5.56
C SER A 743 9.78 24.00 -5.35
N THR A 744 8.69 23.35 -5.77
CA THR A 744 7.32 23.85 -5.60
C THR A 744 6.95 24.06 -4.12
N PHE A 745 7.57 23.28 -3.22
CA PHE A 745 7.43 23.42 -1.76
C PHE A 745 7.90 24.78 -1.23
N TYR A 746 8.74 25.53 -1.95
CA TYR A 746 9.22 26.85 -1.54
C TYR A 746 8.69 27.98 -2.44
N SER A 747 8.53 27.72 -3.74
CA SER A 747 8.05 28.74 -4.68
C SER A 747 6.55 29.01 -4.53
N GLY A 748 5.74 27.98 -4.25
CA GLY A 748 4.31 28.09 -3.99
C GLY A 748 3.98 29.00 -2.79
N PRO A 749 4.55 28.75 -1.60
CA PRO A 749 4.38 29.63 -0.43
C PRO A 749 4.82 31.08 -0.68
N LEU A 750 5.92 31.32 -1.40
CA LEU A 750 6.34 32.68 -1.77
C LEU A 750 5.28 33.36 -2.66
N LEU A 751 4.77 32.65 -3.68
CA LEU A 751 3.73 33.19 -4.56
C LEU A 751 2.44 33.50 -3.79
N ALA A 752 2.00 32.60 -2.92
CA ALA A 752 0.85 32.82 -2.03
C ALA A 752 1.05 34.04 -1.13
N TYR A 753 2.24 34.21 -0.55
CA TYR A 753 2.63 35.39 0.22
C TYR A 753 2.55 36.69 -0.58
N LEU A 754 3.07 36.70 -1.82
CA LEU A 754 3.01 37.88 -2.69
C LEU A 754 1.57 38.28 -3.01
N ILE A 755 0.71 37.30 -3.31
CA ILE A 755 -0.72 37.54 -3.58
C ILE A 755 -1.41 38.09 -2.34
N ARG A 756 -1.24 37.42 -1.18
CA ARG A 756 -1.85 37.80 0.11
C ARG A 756 -1.48 39.21 0.55
N THR A 757 -0.24 39.61 0.26
CA THR A 757 0.28 40.93 0.66
C THR A 757 0.10 42.01 -0.41
N GLY A 758 -0.62 41.72 -1.51
CA GLY A 758 -0.93 42.67 -2.56
C GLY A 758 0.25 43.03 -3.47
N ARG A 759 1.30 42.20 -3.49
CA ARG A 759 2.53 42.39 -4.28
C ARG A 759 2.42 41.76 -5.66
N ASP A 760 1.30 42.03 -6.34
CA ASP A 760 0.96 41.45 -7.65
C ASP A 760 2.00 41.77 -8.73
N HIS A 761 2.67 42.90 -8.61
CA HIS A 761 3.71 43.31 -9.55
C HIS A 761 4.91 42.35 -9.51
N LEU A 762 5.33 41.91 -8.31
CA LEU A 762 6.37 40.89 -8.16
C LEU A 762 5.88 39.53 -8.66
N ALA A 763 4.65 39.13 -8.33
CA ALA A 763 4.08 37.88 -8.82
C ALA A 763 4.10 37.82 -10.37
N ARG A 764 3.72 38.91 -11.05
CA ARG A 764 3.75 39.02 -12.51
C ARG A 764 5.16 38.96 -13.11
N GLU A 765 6.17 39.45 -12.40
CA GLU A 765 7.58 39.35 -12.80
C GLU A 765 8.13 37.92 -12.63
N LEU A 766 7.67 37.18 -11.62
CA LEU A 766 8.16 35.83 -11.32
C LEU A 766 7.47 34.73 -12.14
N ILE A 767 6.18 34.89 -12.50
CA ILE A 767 5.42 33.92 -13.32
C ILE A 767 6.23 33.44 -14.56
N PRO A 768 6.83 34.32 -15.40
CA PRO A 768 7.53 33.87 -16.59
C PRO A 768 8.96 33.34 -16.35
N MET A 769 9.46 33.28 -15.11
CA MET A 769 10.82 32.82 -14.83
C MET A 769 11.02 31.33 -15.14
N ARG A 770 12.21 30.99 -15.64
CA ARG A 770 12.62 29.64 -16.06
C ARG A 770 14.10 29.41 -15.74
N ALA A 771 14.49 28.14 -15.60
CA ALA A 771 15.89 27.73 -15.50
C ALA A 771 16.68 28.13 -16.75
N ALA A 772 17.98 28.40 -16.59
CA ALA A 772 18.86 28.88 -17.65
C ALA A 772 19.05 27.85 -18.79
N HIS A 773 18.80 26.57 -18.52
CA HIS A 773 18.95 25.45 -19.47
C HIS A 773 17.64 24.95 -20.07
N ALA A 774 16.50 25.56 -19.73
CA ALA A 774 15.20 25.14 -20.25
C ALA A 774 15.08 25.43 -21.75
N GLU A 775 14.84 24.40 -22.57
CA GLU A 775 14.56 24.56 -24.00
C GLU A 775 13.16 25.19 -24.21
N GLU A 776 13.00 26.04 -25.23
CA GLU A 776 11.74 26.78 -25.51
C GLU A 776 10.49 25.88 -25.65
N TRP A 777 10.66 24.60 -25.97
CA TRP A 777 9.58 23.64 -26.22
C TRP A 777 9.23 22.74 -25.02
N GLN A 778 9.94 22.87 -23.89
CA GLN A 778 9.64 22.15 -22.65
C GLN A 778 9.04 23.12 -21.62
N ALA A 779 7.95 22.70 -20.97
CA ALA A 779 7.47 23.36 -19.76
C ALA A 779 8.45 23.04 -18.64
N GLN A 780 9.38 23.98 -18.37
CA GLN A 780 10.29 23.98 -17.21
C GLN A 780 10.38 25.39 -16.61
N GLY A 781 9.24 26.02 -16.35
CA GLY A 781 9.14 27.30 -15.64
C GLY A 781 9.06 27.12 -14.12
N TRP A 782 9.27 28.20 -13.36
CA TRP A 782 9.12 28.18 -11.90
C TRP A 782 7.69 27.86 -11.43
N PHE A 783 6.72 28.16 -12.28
CA PHE A 783 5.28 28.11 -11.98
C PHE A 783 4.50 27.54 -13.17
N ASP A 784 5.04 26.57 -13.91
CA ASP A 784 4.38 25.99 -15.09
C ASP A 784 3.40 24.84 -14.76
N GLY A 785 3.40 24.36 -13.51
CA GLY A 785 2.49 23.36 -12.97
C GLY A 785 1.13 23.89 -12.50
N TRP A 786 0.27 22.97 -12.07
CA TRP A 786 -1.09 23.26 -11.59
C TRP A 786 -1.11 23.93 -10.21
N GLU A 787 -0.03 23.82 -9.44
CA GLU A 787 0.09 24.40 -8.10
C GLU A 787 -0.13 25.93 -8.13
N ALA A 788 0.42 26.61 -9.15
CA ALA A 788 0.22 28.04 -9.32
C ALA A 788 -1.24 28.38 -9.70
N VAL A 789 -1.86 27.55 -10.54
CA VAL A 789 -3.28 27.71 -10.94
C VAL A 789 -4.18 27.57 -9.71
N GLU A 790 -3.95 26.55 -8.88
CA GLU A 790 -4.71 26.32 -7.66
C GLU A 790 -4.61 27.51 -6.70
N LEU A 791 -3.41 28.10 -6.53
CA LEU A 791 -3.24 29.33 -5.75
C LEU A 791 -4.05 30.50 -6.32
N PHE A 792 -4.03 30.73 -7.64
CA PHE A 792 -4.82 31.82 -8.24
C PHE A 792 -6.33 31.59 -8.13
N VAL A 793 -6.78 30.35 -8.25
CA VAL A 793 -8.19 29.98 -8.07
C VAL A 793 -8.60 30.20 -6.63
N ALA A 794 -7.85 29.68 -5.66
CA ALA A 794 -8.11 29.85 -4.22
C ALA A 794 -8.14 31.33 -3.83
N ALA A 795 -7.21 32.14 -4.35
CA ALA A 795 -7.15 33.57 -4.10
C ALA A 795 -8.26 34.39 -4.78
N GLY A 796 -9.07 33.79 -5.67
CA GLY A 796 -10.03 34.53 -6.49
C GLY A 796 -9.35 35.54 -7.43
N ARG A 797 -8.25 35.15 -8.08
CA ARG A 797 -7.41 36.02 -8.93
C ARG A 797 -7.41 35.61 -10.40
N PRO A 798 -8.56 35.77 -11.12
CA PRO A 798 -8.63 35.44 -12.55
C PRO A 798 -7.68 36.28 -13.41
N ASP A 799 -7.25 37.45 -12.93
CA ASP A 799 -6.29 38.32 -13.60
C ASP A 799 -4.84 37.81 -13.56
N LEU A 800 -4.46 37.09 -12.50
CA LEU A 800 -3.15 36.42 -12.39
C LEU A 800 -3.15 35.09 -13.13
N LEU A 801 -4.24 34.32 -13.04
CA LEU A 801 -4.42 33.10 -13.85
C LEU A 801 -4.39 33.41 -15.35
N SER A 802 -4.97 34.53 -15.78
CA SER A 802 -4.87 34.99 -17.17
C SER A 802 -3.43 35.35 -17.57
N ALA A 803 -2.63 35.91 -16.65
CA ALA A 803 -1.22 36.23 -16.91
C ALA A 803 -0.36 34.97 -17.01
N TRP A 804 -0.62 34.00 -16.15
CA TRP A 804 -0.03 32.66 -16.23
C TRP A 804 -0.36 31.97 -17.56
N ALA A 805 -1.64 32.00 -17.97
CA ALA A 805 -2.08 31.36 -19.20
C ALA A 805 -1.45 31.96 -20.47
N GLN A 806 -1.06 33.23 -20.45
CA GLN A 806 -0.31 33.84 -21.56
C GLN A 806 1.09 33.24 -21.74
N VAL A 807 1.68 32.69 -20.68
CA VAL A 807 3.03 32.11 -20.69
C VAL A 807 2.98 30.60 -20.86
N TYR A 808 2.06 29.91 -20.16
CA TYR A 808 2.03 28.45 -20.05
C TYR A 808 0.73 27.80 -20.55
N GLY A 809 -0.33 28.56 -20.79
CA GLY A 809 -1.67 28.02 -21.06
C GLY A 809 -1.86 27.37 -22.44
N SER A 810 -0.86 27.41 -23.33
CA SER A 810 -0.95 26.77 -24.65
C SER A 810 -1.01 25.24 -24.51
N GLY A 811 -2.14 24.64 -24.88
CA GLY A 811 -2.34 23.19 -24.79
C GLY A 811 -2.97 22.71 -23.47
N TYR A 812 -3.29 23.63 -22.56
CA TYR A 812 -3.96 23.33 -21.28
C TYR A 812 -5.43 23.80 -21.32
N ALA A 813 -6.32 23.01 -20.72
CA ALA A 813 -7.72 23.37 -20.52
C ALA A 813 -7.89 24.11 -19.18
N TYR A 814 -7.76 25.44 -19.19
CA TYR A 814 -7.77 26.26 -17.97
C TYR A 814 -9.03 27.14 -17.82
N GLU A 815 -9.96 27.09 -18.78
CA GLU A 815 -11.15 27.94 -18.82
C GLU A 815 -12.10 27.70 -17.64
N GLU A 816 -12.22 26.44 -17.19
CA GLU A 816 -13.02 26.06 -16.02
C GLU A 816 -12.41 26.65 -14.74
N HIS A 817 -11.10 26.53 -14.55
CA HIS A 817 -10.38 27.16 -13.44
C HIS A 817 -10.52 28.68 -13.46
N LEU A 818 -10.51 29.32 -14.63
CA LEU A 818 -10.73 30.76 -14.77
C LEU A 818 -12.14 31.16 -14.35
N ALA A 819 -13.16 30.37 -14.70
CA ALA A 819 -14.52 30.58 -14.24
C ALA A 819 -14.63 30.41 -12.72
N GLN A 820 -13.99 29.38 -12.16
CA GLN A 820 -13.96 29.14 -10.71
C GLN A 820 -13.26 30.28 -9.95
N ALA A 821 -12.10 30.74 -10.42
CA ALA A 821 -11.41 31.90 -9.86
C ALA A 821 -12.29 33.15 -9.90
N GLY A 822 -13.06 33.35 -10.98
CA GLY A 822 -14.04 34.44 -11.09
C GLY A 822 -15.23 34.30 -10.15
N THR A 823 -15.63 33.09 -9.78
CA THR A 823 -16.63 32.83 -8.74
C THR A 823 -16.06 33.12 -7.35
N ASN A 824 -14.86 32.62 -7.06
CA ASN A 824 -14.17 32.85 -5.78
C ASN A 824 -13.91 34.35 -5.55
N ALA A 825 -13.57 35.10 -6.60
CA ALA A 825 -13.40 36.56 -6.55
C ALA A 825 -14.67 37.32 -6.12
N ARG A 826 -15.85 36.71 -6.22
CA ARG A 826 -17.14 37.29 -5.83
C ARG A 826 -17.60 36.86 -4.44
N LEU A 827 -16.90 35.91 -3.81
CA LEU A 827 -17.17 35.52 -2.43
C LEU A 827 -16.70 36.63 -1.50
N ASP A 828 -17.46 36.84 -0.41
CA ASP A 828 -17.11 37.81 0.62
C ASP A 828 -15.89 37.29 1.41
N PRO A 829 -14.74 37.99 1.43
CA PRO A 829 -13.56 37.58 2.19
C PRO A 829 -13.79 37.55 3.71
N GLU A 830 -14.81 38.25 4.22
CA GLU A 830 -15.18 38.22 5.65
C GLU A 830 -16.27 37.17 5.97
N ARG A 831 -16.59 36.27 5.03
CA ARG A 831 -17.59 35.23 5.24
C ARG A 831 -17.13 34.23 6.30
N ALA A 832 -17.68 34.37 7.51
CA ALA A 832 -17.28 33.58 8.66
C ALA A 832 -17.96 32.20 8.78
N ARG A 833 -18.98 31.87 7.96
CA ARG A 833 -19.75 30.62 8.11
C ARG A 833 -20.22 30.00 6.78
N PRO A 834 -20.26 28.66 6.70
CA PRO A 834 -20.77 27.95 5.53
C PRO A 834 -22.28 28.16 5.33
N ASP A 835 -22.74 28.11 4.08
CA ASP A 835 -24.17 28.08 3.77
C ASP A 835 -24.77 26.67 3.86
N GLN A 836 -26.09 26.57 3.64
CA GLN A 836 -26.81 25.31 3.72
C GLN A 836 -26.36 24.27 2.68
N MET A 837 -25.90 24.70 1.50
CA MET A 837 -25.42 23.80 0.45
C MET A 837 -24.04 23.25 0.80
N GLU A 838 -23.15 24.09 1.32
CA GLU A 838 -21.84 23.68 1.83
C GLU A 838 -21.96 22.72 3.04
N LEU A 839 -22.89 23.00 3.96
CA LEU A 839 -23.17 22.11 5.09
C LEU A 839 -23.72 20.75 4.64
N ALA A 840 -24.59 20.73 3.62
CA ALA A 840 -25.11 19.48 3.04
C ALA A 840 -23.99 18.69 2.34
N ALA A 841 -23.14 19.37 1.56
CA ALA A 841 -22.01 18.75 0.88
C ALA A 841 -21.00 18.14 1.87
N LEU A 842 -20.72 18.84 2.97
CA LEU A 842 -19.91 18.28 4.05
C LEU A 842 -20.58 17.01 4.61
N ALA A 843 -21.89 17.07 4.93
CA ALA A 843 -22.59 15.94 5.53
C ALA A 843 -22.63 14.70 4.63
N ASP A 844 -22.83 14.89 3.32
CA ASP A 844 -22.78 13.83 2.32
C ASP A 844 -21.36 13.23 2.21
N ALA A 845 -20.32 14.06 2.25
CA ALA A 845 -18.94 13.61 2.22
C ALA A 845 -18.57 12.83 3.50
N HIS A 846 -19.00 13.29 4.68
CA HIS A 846 -18.84 12.54 5.92
C HIS A 846 -19.59 11.21 5.91
N ALA A 847 -20.83 11.17 5.40
CA ALA A 847 -21.59 9.92 5.25
C ALA A 847 -20.90 8.94 4.29
N THR A 848 -20.19 9.44 3.28
CA THR A 848 -19.37 8.64 2.37
C THR A 848 -18.10 8.13 3.06
N LEU A 849 -17.44 8.99 3.84
CA LEU A 849 -16.28 8.64 4.66
C LEU A 849 -16.62 7.50 5.63
N MET A 850 -17.76 7.57 6.31
CA MET A 850 -18.21 6.54 7.26
C MET A 850 -18.54 5.18 6.60
N LYS A 851 -18.70 5.14 5.27
CA LYS A 851 -18.84 3.89 4.49
C LYS A 851 -17.52 3.37 3.94
N THR A 852 -16.47 4.20 3.96
CA THR A 852 -15.13 3.81 3.49
C THR A 852 -14.50 2.89 4.55
N PRO A 853 -13.72 1.85 4.19
CA PRO A 853 -13.03 1.03 5.19
C PRO A 853 -12.09 1.87 6.08
N ARG A 854 -12.02 1.61 7.39
CA ARG A 854 -11.25 2.43 8.37
C ARG A 854 -9.80 2.66 7.92
N THR A 855 -9.17 1.60 7.43
CA THR A 855 -7.80 1.56 6.90
C THR A 855 -7.60 2.46 5.67
N ARG A 856 -8.66 2.80 4.93
CA ARG A 856 -8.63 3.73 3.79
C ARG A 856 -9.20 5.10 4.13
N ARG A 857 -9.53 5.36 5.40
CA ARG A 857 -10.17 6.64 5.78
C ARG A 857 -9.17 7.75 5.96
N GLU A 858 -7.88 7.50 6.18
CA GLU A 858 -6.93 8.57 6.51
C GLU A 858 -6.89 9.64 5.43
N HIS A 859 -6.54 9.29 4.19
CA HIS A 859 -6.49 10.25 3.10
C HIS A 859 -7.85 10.96 2.83
N PRO A 860 -9.00 10.26 2.69
CA PRO A 860 -10.30 10.90 2.56
C PRO A 860 -10.70 11.77 3.76
N THR A 861 -10.30 11.40 4.99
CA THR A 861 -10.48 12.24 6.19
C THR A 861 -9.69 13.52 6.04
N GLY A 862 -8.42 13.43 5.62
CA GLY A 862 -7.57 14.58 5.34
C GLY A 862 -8.17 15.52 4.28
N GLN A 863 -8.74 14.95 3.21
CA GLN A 863 -9.48 15.73 2.19
C GLN A 863 -10.71 16.43 2.77
N LEU A 864 -11.49 15.74 3.61
CA LEU A 864 -12.68 16.31 4.25
C LEU A 864 -12.31 17.38 5.29
N VAL A 865 -11.17 17.24 5.99
CA VAL A 865 -10.59 18.28 6.85
C VAL A 865 -10.32 19.54 6.03
N VAL A 866 -9.65 19.41 4.89
CA VAL A 866 -9.35 20.53 3.98
C VAL A 866 -10.65 21.17 3.45
N GLN A 867 -11.64 20.35 3.09
CA GLN A 867 -12.95 20.85 2.65
C GLN A 867 -13.67 21.64 3.76
N ALA A 868 -13.70 21.11 4.99
CA ALA A 868 -14.28 21.79 6.15
C ALA A 868 -13.55 23.10 6.48
N ALA A 869 -12.22 23.12 6.38
CA ALA A 869 -11.41 24.32 6.56
C ALA A 869 -11.71 25.38 5.50
N ARG A 870 -11.80 24.99 4.22
CA ARG A 870 -12.05 25.91 3.08
C ARG A 870 -13.43 26.57 3.13
N CYS A 871 -14.46 25.90 3.67
CA CYS A 871 -15.77 26.52 3.89
C CYS A 871 -15.91 27.21 5.25
N GLY A 872 -14.84 27.26 6.05
CA GLY A 872 -14.78 27.96 7.33
C GLY A 872 -15.41 27.23 8.52
N HIS A 873 -15.66 25.92 8.43
CA HIS A 873 -16.27 25.13 9.51
C HIS A 873 -15.21 24.49 10.42
N LEU A 874 -14.62 25.28 11.32
CA LEU A 874 -13.52 24.85 12.17
C LEU A 874 -13.90 23.73 13.15
N GLY A 875 -15.15 23.68 13.62
CA GLY A 875 -15.62 22.60 14.50
C GLY A 875 -15.56 21.22 13.84
N ALA A 876 -16.02 21.12 12.58
CA ALA A 876 -15.96 19.90 11.80
C ALA A 876 -14.51 19.52 11.46
N ALA A 877 -13.67 20.48 11.06
CA ALA A 877 -12.27 20.24 10.80
C ALA A 877 -11.53 19.70 12.04
N LEU A 878 -11.70 20.32 13.21
CA LEU A 878 -11.07 19.86 14.46
C LEU A 878 -11.59 18.50 14.93
N GLU A 879 -12.85 18.17 14.70
CA GLU A 879 -13.38 16.84 14.99
C GLU A 879 -12.68 15.77 14.13
N LEU A 880 -12.61 15.99 12.82
CA LEU A 880 -11.96 15.08 11.86
C LEU A 880 -10.44 14.97 12.07
N ILE A 881 -9.76 16.07 12.40
CA ILE A 881 -8.30 16.02 12.64
C ILE A 881 -7.97 15.13 13.85
N ARG A 882 -8.87 15.02 14.84
CA ARG A 882 -8.64 14.14 16.00
C ARG A 882 -8.67 12.66 15.64
N SER A 883 -9.36 12.27 14.56
CA SER A 883 -9.37 10.88 14.09
C SER A 883 -8.16 10.51 13.23
N LEU A 884 -7.26 11.45 12.94
CA LEU A 884 -6.00 11.19 12.23
C LEU A 884 -4.88 10.76 13.21
N PRO A 885 -3.86 10.02 12.75
CA PRO A 885 -2.73 9.57 13.56
C PRO A 885 -2.02 10.71 14.28
N ALA A 886 -1.63 10.50 15.54
CA ALA A 886 -1.02 11.54 16.39
C ALA A 886 0.52 11.47 16.47
N ASN A 887 1.10 10.33 16.07
CA ASN A 887 2.53 10.01 16.12
C ASN A 887 3.28 10.31 14.81
N ASP A 888 2.56 10.57 13.72
CA ASP A 888 3.08 11.02 12.43
C ASP A 888 2.75 12.51 12.21
N PHE A 889 3.74 13.29 11.78
CA PHE A 889 3.52 14.68 11.40
C PHE A 889 2.54 14.83 10.23
N ASN A 890 2.52 13.90 9.28
CA ASN A 890 1.64 13.95 8.12
C ASN A 890 0.16 13.74 8.47
N GLY A 891 -0.13 13.09 9.60
CA GLY A 891 -1.47 12.91 10.15
C GLY A 891 -1.99 14.16 10.85
N ARG A 892 -2.39 14.01 12.13
CA ARG A 892 -3.01 15.05 12.95
C ARG A 892 -2.24 16.39 12.97
N PRO A 893 -0.91 16.44 13.19
CA PRO A 893 -0.18 17.70 13.34
C PRO A 893 -0.15 18.50 12.02
N GLY A 894 0.16 17.83 10.91
CA GLY A 894 0.23 18.42 9.58
C GLY A 894 -1.12 18.92 9.09
N HIS A 895 -2.19 18.15 9.33
CA HIS A 895 -3.56 18.59 9.02
C HIS A 895 -4.03 19.73 9.94
N ALA A 896 -3.57 19.80 11.19
CA ALA A 896 -3.79 20.95 12.06
C ALA A 896 -3.14 22.22 11.53
N PHE A 897 -1.87 22.14 11.08
CA PHE A 897 -1.18 23.27 10.44
C PHE A 897 -1.84 23.67 9.13
N ARG A 898 -2.17 22.73 8.24
CA ARG A 898 -2.90 23.02 6.98
C ARG A 898 -4.23 23.72 7.23
N THR A 899 -5.00 23.24 8.20
CA THR A 899 -6.26 23.87 8.62
C THR A 899 -6.02 25.29 9.12
N LEU A 900 -4.95 25.52 9.89
CA LEU A 900 -4.55 26.84 10.35
C LEU A 900 -4.15 27.76 9.18
N TRP A 901 -3.41 27.26 8.20
CA TRP A 901 -3.04 28.01 7.00
C TRP A 901 -4.28 28.43 6.21
N ILE A 902 -5.20 27.49 5.95
CA ILE A 902 -6.42 27.75 5.20
C ILE A 902 -7.29 28.77 5.94
N ALA A 903 -7.51 28.55 7.23
CA ALA A 903 -8.34 29.45 8.03
C ALA A 903 -7.75 30.87 8.13
N ALA A 904 -6.41 31.00 8.20
CA ALA A 904 -5.75 32.28 8.41
C ALA A 904 -5.44 33.03 7.11
N THR A 905 -5.24 32.31 6.00
CA THR A 905 -4.72 32.89 4.75
C THR A 905 -5.55 32.57 3.52
N GLY A 906 -6.45 31.59 3.58
CA GLY A 906 -7.17 31.05 2.42
C GLY A 906 -6.36 30.06 1.56
N PHE A 907 -5.10 29.80 1.92
CA PHE A 907 -4.21 28.88 1.21
C PHE A 907 -3.82 27.68 2.07
N GLU A 908 -3.57 26.54 1.43
CA GLU A 908 -3.11 25.32 2.09
C GLU A 908 -1.59 25.30 2.33
N THR A 909 -0.85 26.18 1.66
CA THR A 909 0.61 26.32 1.75
C THR A 909 1.04 27.13 2.98
N GLU A 910 2.28 26.96 3.42
CA GLU A 910 2.82 27.66 4.58
C GLU A 910 2.80 29.19 4.44
N PRO A 911 2.48 29.94 5.50
CA PRO A 911 2.49 31.39 5.49
C PRO A 911 3.92 31.88 5.63
N TRP A 912 4.47 32.32 4.50
CA TRP A 912 5.74 33.03 4.49
C TRP A 912 5.57 34.43 5.09
#